data_AF-A0A4P9Z5J3-F1
#
_entry.id   AF-A0A4P9Z5J3-F1
#
_cell.length_a   1.000
_cell.length_b   1.000
_cell.length_c   1.000
_cell.angle_alpha   90.00
_cell.angle_beta   90.00
_cell.angle_gamma   90.00
#
_symmetry.space_group_name_H-M   'P 1'
#
loop_
_entity.id
_entity.type
_entity.pdbx_description
1 polymer ?
#
loop_
_entity_poly.entity_id
_entity_poly.type
_entity_poly.pdbx_seq_one_letter_code
_entity_poly.pdbx_strand_id
1 'polypeptide(L)'
;MNPAISTYLDALRVITAGTVLFGHALGWRTLPHDAVILFFVLSGYLISYTAAERDLTGSQYAINRIARIATVAVPAIILGILVDIYVRPLWPRGWPDFAPLDQMAKTIAICVTMTSYVWDNSYPCFSNAPYWSLTYEVWYYALFGVVFYPKSRRTKLLAGGIALILMGPKIAALLPCWLAGVATFHIQRSWRPSRSFGLLLAGTTLAIYLLMQNFPLYEFTALQIVGPLSIATGYPFYSSNAFPLDWLTAGLFAANIIFAGATFSIYLFSAPLTKLVSALLPAWAYQLPGRHGLPLAPISRSAGRAANNRSISARPDVKHATPGCDRAAGFAFLAHYHATTIGVPLAPFTHRRKCRMLSFSRSNDQQVLDRFQRALDTIEQNVVMEGPFERLDPYIVEHDHFGHRFRLIIFHRESKAWYDSNTPEWSFKQIRDHNWLRRGDTVFDLGCNIGCNSVWYAKEVGQEGRIHSFDPFPWNTAATAANAELNGLGNIQVHMVGIADRESTLSIASTDARILHGAGENKFEVPIRPITSFSGLNPSFMKIDIEGAEHEVSLTDFKPFKSLRSIYLELHEPFIRERGIDPRACLENFMRQGFEIRLNEPDGEIYDPKQRDQNIAHLYLSRTGAEQPVAPRRELVVKNKASKKVALLSTWNERCGIAHYSSFLKLALEPYLDIAVVPLPRETLRDEKDRKKGDEYIATIAPALGDFDVVCVQLEPSLFGLTPAEIRRRLQTVLKNSKELIVTFHSIPPHEYRGLFKETARNLSVRALVRLARHALSVFTWRGMLDDIAGHTRKHKVSAIAHSKADAQILKRILPGVEVRDNPLSYMSESYIESMDEKVHTSNLPSVLPNLPSNVRFVGVFGFIGPQKGFDTAILALKHLPENYHLLMFSGVHEATLRVGDGVQPYLAQLIRLVEKHKLTKRVHFIGTVSDDDLLLAMKTCDAAVMPYLNTGQSASGPANQAVELSRVCYFTRSLQFLEMEKYLPNTFQYFDIGNYIELAQKILLGPKGKDRMVGRLRIVDFPRLDRKHDINDTVQNYLDAAGVKAGHRSERRVTLMAVVSGDYVDFVVRYEGNTERCRITEAALLDRERVIDEHLNHGQLIAIFVKHRAEIEYLAIAKMQREEHSDHGFVLTTEDLNP
;
A
#
# COMPACT_ATOMS: atom_id res chain seq x y z
N MET A 1 18.40 48.12 -34.23
CA MET A 1 17.89 47.71 -32.90
C MET A 1 18.79 48.34 -31.83
N ASN A 2 18.24 48.78 -30.69
CA ASN A 2 19.05 49.30 -29.58
C ASN A 2 19.95 48.17 -29.04
N PRO A 3 21.27 48.39 -28.82
CA PRO A 3 22.18 47.39 -28.25
C PRO A 3 21.67 46.75 -26.95
N ALA A 4 20.96 47.52 -26.11
CA ALA A 4 20.32 47.04 -24.90
C ALA A 4 19.24 45.98 -25.18
N ILE A 5 18.37 46.23 -26.16
CA ILE A 5 17.32 45.28 -26.57
C ILE A 5 17.96 44.03 -27.20
N SER A 6 19.01 44.20 -28.01
CA SER A 6 19.75 43.07 -28.58
C SER A 6 20.31 42.15 -27.49
N THR A 7 21.02 42.73 -26.53
CA THR A 7 21.66 42.01 -25.41
C THR A 7 20.61 41.28 -24.57
N TYR A 8 19.46 41.93 -24.33
CA TYR A 8 18.34 41.33 -23.62
C TYR A 8 17.75 40.12 -24.37
N LEU A 9 17.51 40.24 -25.67
CA LEU A 9 16.97 39.15 -26.49
C LEU A 9 17.94 37.96 -26.57
N ASP A 10 19.24 38.22 -26.64
CA ASP A 10 20.26 37.16 -26.65
C ASP A 10 20.37 36.46 -25.29
N ALA A 11 20.33 37.21 -24.18
CA ALA A 11 20.27 36.63 -22.84
C ALA A 11 19.03 35.74 -22.66
N LEU A 12 17.84 36.23 -23.07
CA LEU A 12 16.60 35.46 -23.02
C LEU A 12 16.69 34.14 -23.79
N ARG A 13 17.34 34.13 -24.96
CA ARG A 13 17.54 32.92 -25.74
C ARG A 13 18.40 31.90 -25.01
N VAL A 14 19.52 32.33 -24.43
CA VAL A 14 20.43 31.44 -23.68
C VAL A 14 19.72 30.83 -22.48
N ILE A 15 19.01 31.65 -21.70
CA ILE A 15 18.24 31.19 -20.52
C ILE A 15 17.14 30.22 -20.94
N THR A 16 16.43 30.53 -22.02
CA THR A 16 15.33 29.71 -22.53
C THR A 16 15.85 28.38 -23.07
N ALA A 17 16.95 28.36 -23.82
CA ALA A 17 17.61 27.14 -24.28
C ALA A 17 18.08 26.28 -23.09
N GLY A 18 18.69 26.90 -22.07
CA GLY A 18 19.08 26.21 -20.84
C GLY A 18 17.87 25.62 -20.11
N THR A 19 16.76 26.36 -20.03
CA THR A 19 15.52 25.88 -19.38
C THR A 19 14.96 24.64 -20.09
N VAL A 20 14.96 24.62 -21.43
CA VAL A 20 14.53 23.45 -22.21
C VAL A 20 15.47 22.26 -21.96
N LEU A 21 16.79 22.47 -22.05
CA LEU A 21 17.79 21.42 -21.88
C LEU A 21 17.76 20.81 -20.47
N PHE A 22 17.89 21.64 -19.44
CA PHE A 22 17.95 21.17 -18.05
C PHE A 22 16.57 20.73 -17.55
N GLY A 23 15.50 21.39 -17.96
CA GLY A 23 14.15 21.01 -17.54
C GLY A 23 13.73 19.63 -18.06
N HIS A 24 14.02 19.29 -19.32
CA HIS A 24 13.82 17.92 -19.81
C HIS A 24 14.72 16.91 -19.11
N ALA A 25 16.00 17.24 -18.84
CA ALA A 25 16.92 16.36 -18.11
C ALA A 25 16.52 16.13 -16.63
N LEU A 26 15.78 17.07 -16.04
CA LEU A 26 15.25 17.00 -14.66
C LEU A 26 13.82 16.44 -14.60
N GLY A 27 13.20 16.12 -15.74
CA GLY A 27 11.85 15.55 -15.83
C GLY A 27 10.72 16.56 -15.64
N TRP A 28 10.98 17.87 -15.75
CA TRP A 28 9.95 18.91 -15.71
C TRP A 28 9.15 18.93 -17.01
N ARG A 29 7.82 19.05 -16.91
CA ARG A 29 6.92 19.04 -18.08
C ARG A 29 6.45 20.43 -18.51
N THR A 30 6.13 21.32 -17.58
CA THR A 30 5.53 22.64 -17.87
C THR A 30 6.57 23.70 -18.21
N LEU A 31 7.65 23.80 -17.43
CA LEU A 31 8.69 24.82 -17.63
C LEU A 31 9.41 24.73 -18.99
N PRO A 32 9.80 23.54 -19.49
CA PRO A 32 10.34 23.41 -20.85
C PRO A 32 9.35 23.82 -21.93
N HIS A 33 8.06 23.51 -21.76
CA HIS A 33 6.99 23.88 -22.69
C HIS A 33 6.80 25.40 -22.77
N ASP A 34 6.68 26.07 -21.62
CA ASP A 34 6.59 27.55 -21.56
C ASP A 34 7.82 28.23 -22.19
N ALA A 35 9.00 27.61 -22.04
CA ALA A 35 10.22 28.09 -22.68
C ALA A 35 10.14 28.02 -24.22
N VAL A 36 9.51 26.99 -24.79
CA VAL A 36 9.24 26.90 -26.24
C VAL A 36 8.27 27.98 -26.70
N ILE A 37 7.23 28.29 -25.92
CA ILE A 37 6.31 29.40 -26.24
C ILE A 37 7.04 30.75 -26.31
N LEU A 38 7.99 30.99 -25.39
CA LEU A 38 8.85 32.19 -25.47
C LEU A 38 9.71 32.19 -26.74
N PHE A 39 10.20 31.04 -27.21
CA PHE A 39 10.91 30.97 -28.50
C PHE A 39 10.02 31.39 -29.67
N PHE A 40 8.74 31.02 -29.70
CA PHE A 40 7.82 31.48 -30.74
C PHE A 40 7.63 33.00 -30.72
N VAL A 41 7.45 33.61 -29.55
CA VAL A 41 7.33 35.07 -29.41
C VAL A 41 8.63 35.77 -29.87
N LEU A 42 9.79 35.30 -29.41
CA LEU A 42 11.10 35.85 -29.79
C LEU A 42 11.37 35.67 -31.30
N SER A 43 10.94 34.55 -31.85
CA SER A 43 11.04 34.25 -33.26
C SER A 43 10.22 35.23 -34.09
N GLY A 44 8.95 35.46 -33.76
CA GLY A 44 8.10 36.42 -34.47
C GLY A 44 8.70 37.83 -34.45
N TYR A 45 9.17 38.26 -33.28
CA TYR A 45 9.82 39.56 -33.11
C TYR A 45 11.07 39.71 -33.99
N LEU A 46 11.98 38.75 -33.97
CA LEU A 46 13.22 38.81 -34.75
C LEU A 46 12.95 38.78 -36.25
N ILE A 47 11.98 37.97 -36.68
CA ILE A 47 11.61 37.82 -38.08
C ILE A 47 11.05 39.13 -38.63
N SER A 48 10.16 39.79 -37.89
CA SER A 48 9.66 41.11 -38.27
C SER A 48 10.76 42.16 -38.30
N TYR A 49 11.72 42.10 -37.36
CA TYR A 49 12.89 42.98 -37.37
C TYR A 49 13.78 42.77 -38.61
N THR A 50 14.16 41.53 -38.94
CA THR A 50 15.03 41.29 -40.10
C THR A 50 14.30 41.55 -41.41
N ALA A 51 13.02 41.23 -41.52
CA ALA A 51 12.22 41.55 -42.72
C ALA A 51 12.09 43.06 -42.96
N ALA A 52 12.01 43.86 -41.89
CA ALA A 52 11.92 45.32 -42.01
C ALA A 52 13.27 46.01 -42.30
N GLU A 53 14.40 45.43 -41.87
CA GLU A 53 15.69 46.15 -41.82
C GLU A 53 16.82 45.48 -42.62
N ARG A 54 16.71 44.19 -42.99
CA ARG A 54 17.80 43.42 -43.62
C ARG A 54 17.36 42.59 -44.82
N ASP A 55 16.30 41.80 -44.66
CA ASP A 55 15.78 40.87 -45.66
C ASP A 55 14.80 41.61 -46.59
N LEU A 56 15.28 42.58 -47.37
CA LEU A 56 14.39 43.49 -48.12
C LEU A 56 13.63 42.86 -49.29
N THR A 57 14.04 41.66 -49.73
CA THR A 57 13.38 40.91 -50.82
C THR A 57 12.95 39.52 -50.35
N GLY A 58 11.89 38.99 -50.97
CA GLY A 58 11.36 37.66 -50.63
C GLY A 58 12.38 36.53 -50.85
N SER A 59 13.23 36.64 -51.87
CA SER A 59 14.29 35.67 -52.13
C SER A 59 15.38 35.70 -51.05
N GLN A 60 15.82 36.90 -50.64
CA GLN A 60 16.81 37.05 -49.58
C GLN A 60 16.28 36.53 -48.24
N TYR A 61 15.01 36.82 -47.94
CA TYR A 61 14.30 36.26 -46.79
C TYR A 61 14.30 34.75 -46.80
N ALA A 62 13.85 34.12 -47.91
CA ALA A 62 13.80 32.67 -48.04
C ALA A 62 15.17 32.02 -47.84
N ILE A 63 16.22 32.53 -48.49
CA ILE A 63 17.60 32.02 -48.35
C ILE A 63 18.06 32.10 -46.90
N ASN A 64 17.88 33.25 -46.24
CA ASN A 64 18.32 33.46 -44.87
C ASN A 64 17.54 32.61 -43.86
N ARG A 65 16.28 32.26 -44.14
CA ARG A 65 15.49 31.36 -43.29
C ARG A 65 15.86 29.89 -43.52
N ILE A 66 16.03 29.46 -44.76
CA ILE A 66 16.47 28.10 -45.10
C ILE A 66 17.85 27.83 -44.50
N ALA A 67 18.82 28.74 -44.65
CA ALA A 67 20.15 28.58 -44.08
C ALA A 67 20.12 28.48 -42.54
N ARG A 68 19.30 29.30 -41.87
CA ARG A 68 19.13 29.26 -40.41
C ARG A 68 18.53 27.95 -39.92
N ILE A 69 17.54 27.40 -40.63
CA ILE A 69 16.88 26.15 -40.24
C ILE A 69 17.78 24.95 -40.57
N ALA A 70 18.36 24.89 -41.77
CA ALA A 70 19.15 23.76 -42.23
C ALA A 70 20.39 23.50 -41.37
N THR A 71 21.06 24.56 -40.89
CA THR A 71 22.25 24.45 -40.02
C THR A 71 21.97 23.79 -38.67
N VAL A 72 20.71 23.78 -38.21
CA VAL A 72 20.29 23.12 -36.97
C VAL A 72 19.54 21.83 -37.23
N ALA A 73 18.63 21.82 -38.20
CA ALA A 73 17.80 20.67 -38.54
C ALA A 73 18.62 19.47 -39.02
N VAL A 74 19.61 19.68 -39.90
CA VAL A 74 20.40 18.59 -40.48
C VAL A 74 21.23 17.86 -39.39
N PRO A 75 22.03 18.56 -38.55
CA PRO A 75 22.71 17.89 -37.44
C PRO A 75 21.75 17.23 -36.44
N ALA A 76 20.60 17.84 -36.16
CA ALA A 76 19.61 17.30 -35.22
C ALA A 76 18.96 15.99 -35.72
N ILE A 77 18.66 15.91 -37.03
CA ILE A 77 18.15 14.68 -37.66
C ILE A 77 19.24 13.60 -37.61
N ILE A 78 20.48 13.92 -38.01
CA ILE A 78 21.60 12.96 -37.99
C ILE A 78 21.82 12.44 -36.57
N LEU A 79 21.86 13.32 -35.58
CA LEU A 79 22.04 12.93 -34.18
C LEU A 79 20.89 12.04 -33.69
N GLY A 80 19.63 12.38 -34.03
CA GLY A 80 18.47 11.56 -33.70
C GLY A 80 18.57 10.14 -34.27
N ILE A 81 19.01 10.01 -35.53
CA ILE A 81 19.27 8.71 -36.17
C ILE A 81 20.35 7.93 -35.42
N LEU A 82 21.50 8.56 -35.14
CA LEU A 82 22.62 7.90 -34.47
C LEU A 82 22.23 7.44 -33.06
N VAL A 83 21.49 8.28 -32.32
CA VAL A 83 21.02 7.97 -30.97
C VAL A 83 20.00 6.82 -31.01
N ASP A 84 19.06 6.82 -31.95
CA ASP A 84 18.08 5.73 -32.11
C ASP A 84 18.70 4.43 -32.63
N ILE A 85 19.80 4.47 -33.38
CA ILE A 85 20.49 3.26 -33.85
C ILE A 85 21.40 2.68 -32.77
N TYR A 86 22.22 3.52 -32.13
CA TYR A 86 23.31 3.04 -31.27
C TYR A 86 22.95 3.03 -29.79
N VAL A 87 22.06 3.91 -29.32
CA VAL A 87 21.73 4.05 -27.90
C VAL A 87 20.42 3.35 -27.55
N ARG A 88 19.41 3.37 -28.43
CA ARG A 88 18.14 2.66 -28.23
C ARG A 88 18.31 1.16 -27.92
N PRO A 89 19.18 0.39 -28.60
CA PRO A 89 19.36 -1.03 -28.28
C PRO A 89 20.01 -1.26 -26.91
N LEU A 90 20.78 -0.28 -26.40
CA LEU A 90 21.42 -0.34 -25.09
C LEU A 90 20.45 -0.05 -23.95
N TRP A 91 19.27 0.53 -24.24
CA TRP A 91 18.24 0.86 -23.26
C TRP A 91 16.80 0.59 -23.78
N PRO A 92 16.40 -0.67 -24.07
CA PRO A 92 15.12 -0.93 -24.75
C PRO A 92 13.88 -0.68 -23.87
N ARG A 93 13.99 -0.91 -22.55
CA ARG A 93 12.85 -0.84 -21.60
C ARG A 93 12.55 0.57 -21.06
N GLY A 94 13.25 1.60 -21.52
CA GLY A 94 12.96 2.99 -21.16
C GLY A 94 13.23 3.99 -22.28
N TRP A 95 13.33 3.50 -23.52
CA TRP A 95 13.31 4.36 -24.70
C TRP A 95 11.86 4.78 -24.95
N PRO A 96 11.55 6.07 -25.10
CA PRO A 96 10.19 6.48 -25.40
C PRO A 96 9.76 5.93 -26.78
N ASP A 97 8.48 5.62 -26.94
CA ASP A 97 7.89 5.12 -28.19
C ASP A 97 7.90 6.22 -29.28
N PHE A 98 9.07 6.43 -29.87
CA PHE A 98 9.29 7.31 -31.02
C PHE A 98 9.15 6.55 -32.33
N ALA A 99 9.29 7.28 -33.45
CA ALA A 99 9.11 6.78 -34.80
C ALA A 99 9.77 5.39 -35.01
N PRO A 100 9.03 4.40 -35.53
CA PRO A 100 9.57 3.06 -35.77
C PRO A 100 10.76 3.08 -36.74
N LEU A 101 11.85 2.37 -36.40
CA LEU A 101 13.08 2.33 -37.21
C LEU A 101 12.87 1.67 -38.60
N ASP A 102 11.85 0.84 -38.75
CA ASP A 102 11.39 0.25 -40.02
C ASP A 102 10.82 1.29 -41.00
N GLN A 103 10.45 2.49 -40.52
CA GLN A 103 9.97 3.60 -41.34
C GLN A 103 10.98 4.75 -41.43
N MET A 104 12.28 4.45 -41.35
CA MET A 104 13.35 5.46 -41.33
C MET A 104 13.30 6.41 -42.53
N ALA A 105 13.14 5.91 -43.76
CA ALA A 105 13.11 6.74 -44.97
C ALA A 105 11.92 7.73 -44.96
N LYS A 106 10.75 7.27 -44.55
CA LYS A 106 9.54 8.10 -44.40
C LYS A 106 9.73 9.15 -43.31
N THR A 107 10.30 8.77 -42.17
CA THR A 107 10.57 9.68 -41.05
C THR A 107 11.56 10.77 -41.46
N ILE A 108 12.64 10.41 -42.16
CA ILE A 108 13.60 11.37 -42.72
C ILE A 108 12.92 12.31 -43.69
N ALA A 109 12.13 11.79 -44.65
CA ALA A 109 11.43 12.62 -45.63
C ALA A 109 10.49 13.63 -44.95
N ILE A 110 9.71 13.18 -43.96
CA ILE A 110 8.79 14.04 -43.20
C ILE A 110 9.55 15.11 -42.38
N CYS A 111 10.68 14.74 -41.76
CA CYS A 111 11.49 15.67 -40.96
C CYS A 111 12.23 16.70 -41.82
N VAL A 112 12.75 16.30 -42.98
CA VAL A 112 13.45 17.19 -43.94
C VAL A 112 12.46 18.14 -44.61
N THR A 113 11.26 17.66 -44.93
CA THR A 113 10.19 18.49 -45.53
C THR A 113 9.44 19.35 -44.51
N MET A 114 9.72 19.21 -43.21
CA MET A 114 9.04 19.92 -42.13
C MET A 114 7.51 19.70 -42.13
N THR A 115 7.09 18.45 -42.37
CA THR A 115 5.67 18.07 -42.46
C THR A 115 5.19 17.23 -41.27
N SER A 116 6.04 16.99 -40.26
CA SER A 116 5.78 16.11 -39.10
C SER A 116 4.46 16.34 -38.36
N TYR A 117 3.92 17.57 -38.37
CA TYR A 117 2.75 17.98 -37.60
C TYR A 117 1.63 18.63 -38.42
N VAL A 118 1.74 18.54 -39.76
CA VAL A 118 0.74 19.05 -40.69
C VAL A 118 -0.49 18.14 -40.69
N TRP A 119 -1.69 18.69 -40.54
CA TRP A 119 -2.94 17.91 -40.50
C TRP A 119 -2.86 16.73 -39.52
N ASP A 120 -3.29 15.52 -39.89
CA ASP A 120 -3.27 14.36 -38.99
C ASP A 120 -1.87 13.79 -38.76
N ASN A 121 -0.84 14.34 -39.41
CA ASN A 121 0.53 13.88 -39.23
C ASN A 121 1.02 14.27 -37.83
N SER A 122 1.63 13.31 -37.11
CA SER A 122 2.23 13.50 -35.79
C SER A 122 3.47 12.61 -35.63
N TYR A 123 4.32 12.58 -36.66
CA TYR A 123 5.55 11.76 -36.64
C TYR A 123 6.68 12.52 -35.95
N PRO A 124 7.16 12.07 -34.78
CA PRO A 124 8.30 12.69 -34.11
C PRO A 124 9.59 12.47 -34.90
N CYS A 125 10.56 13.38 -34.74
CA CYS A 125 11.88 13.24 -35.36
C CYS A 125 12.74 12.29 -34.52
N PHE A 126 12.62 10.97 -34.75
CA PHE A 126 13.35 9.97 -33.96
C PHE A 126 13.16 10.23 -32.45
N SER A 127 14.18 9.99 -31.61
CA SER A 127 14.16 10.37 -30.19
C SER A 127 14.20 11.86 -29.88
N ASN A 128 14.28 12.74 -30.88
CA ASN A 128 14.35 14.17 -30.68
C ASN A 128 12.95 14.79 -30.49
N ALA A 129 12.37 14.58 -29.31
CA ALA A 129 11.06 15.10 -28.96
C ALA A 129 10.91 16.62 -29.24
N PRO A 130 11.86 17.50 -28.88
CA PRO A 130 11.73 18.96 -29.12
C PRO A 130 11.66 19.40 -30.60
N TYR A 131 11.90 18.52 -31.57
CA TYR A 131 11.91 18.87 -33.01
C TYR A 131 10.56 19.40 -33.52
N TRP A 132 9.47 19.10 -32.83
CA TRP A 132 8.13 19.55 -33.22
C TRP A 132 8.05 21.08 -33.34
N SER A 133 8.68 21.85 -32.46
CA SER A 133 8.57 23.32 -32.47
C SER A 133 9.28 23.94 -33.67
N LEU A 134 10.37 23.34 -34.15
CA LEU A 134 11.08 23.77 -35.36
C LEU A 134 10.18 23.65 -36.60
N THR A 135 9.39 22.58 -36.66
CA THR A 135 8.42 22.36 -37.74
C THR A 135 7.40 23.50 -37.79
N TYR A 136 6.91 23.94 -36.62
CA TYR A 136 5.93 25.02 -36.51
C TYR A 136 6.52 26.36 -36.98
N GLU A 137 7.76 26.68 -36.57
CA GLU A 137 8.43 27.92 -36.99
C GLU A 137 8.57 28.02 -38.51
N VAL A 138 8.88 26.93 -39.21
CA VAL A 138 9.03 26.92 -40.67
C VAL A 138 7.73 27.31 -41.36
N TRP A 139 6.58 26.80 -40.89
CA TRP A 139 5.26 27.17 -41.42
C TRP A 139 4.89 28.62 -41.11
N TYR A 140 5.28 29.14 -39.93
CA TYR A 140 5.12 30.56 -39.61
C TYR A 140 5.97 31.46 -40.51
N TYR A 141 7.21 31.05 -40.81
CA TYR A 141 8.09 31.78 -41.71
C TYR A 141 7.58 31.78 -43.14
N ALA A 142 7.07 30.64 -43.61
CA ALA A 142 6.45 30.50 -44.92
C ALA A 142 5.21 31.40 -45.02
N LEU A 143 4.29 31.32 -44.05
CA LEU A 143 3.11 32.17 -43.98
C LEU A 143 3.49 33.67 -43.99
N PHE A 144 4.43 34.07 -43.13
CA PHE A 144 4.89 35.45 -43.07
C PHE A 144 5.49 35.92 -44.41
N GLY A 145 6.34 35.10 -45.04
CA GLY A 145 6.96 35.43 -46.32
C GLY A 145 5.95 35.66 -47.45
N VAL A 146 4.95 34.77 -47.57
CA VAL A 146 3.93 34.87 -48.63
C VAL A 146 2.89 35.98 -48.37
N VAL A 147 2.78 36.47 -47.14
CA VAL A 147 1.91 37.60 -46.79
C VAL A 147 2.66 38.95 -46.87
N PHE A 148 3.93 38.98 -46.49
CA PHE A 148 4.69 40.23 -46.34
C PHE A 148 5.20 40.77 -47.68
N TYR A 149 5.87 39.95 -48.49
CA TYR A 149 6.62 40.40 -49.68
C TYR A 149 5.79 40.63 -50.96
N PRO A 150 4.74 39.87 -51.27
CA PRO A 150 3.95 40.14 -52.47
C PRO A 150 3.32 41.55 -52.45
N LYS A 151 3.27 42.25 -53.59
CA LYS A 151 2.67 43.59 -53.64
C LYS A 151 1.13 43.56 -53.75
N SER A 152 0.58 42.53 -54.40
CA SER A 152 -0.86 42.40 -54.65
C SER A 152 -1.63 41.89 -53.43
N ARG A 153 -2.66 42.63 -53.00
CA ARG A 153 -3.56 42.22 -51.90
C ARG A 153 -4.25 40.89 -52.19
N ARG A 154 -4.64 40.62 -53.44
CA ARG A 154 -5.23 39.34 -53.84
C ARG A 154 -4.25 38.19 -53.67
N THR A 155 -3.00 38.38 -54.08
CA THR A 155 -1.94 37.37 -53.92
C THR A 155 -1.65 37.10 -52.45
N LYS A 156 -1.63 38.12 -51.59
CA LYS A 156 -1.45 37.94 -50.14
C LYS A 156 -2.56 37.09 -49.51
N LEU A 157 -3.82 37.41 -49.82
CA LEU A 157 -4.97 36.68 -49.27
C LEU A 157 -5.01 35.24 -49.77
N LEU A 158 -4.77 35.02 -51.07
CA LEU A 158 -4.78 33.67 -51.65
C LEU A 158 -3.61 32.82 -51.13
N ALA A 159 -2.37 33.33 -51.22
CA ALA A 159 -1.20 32.59 -50.78
C ALA A 159 -1.18 32.39 -49.25
N GLY A 160 -1.62 33.39 -48.48
CA GLY A 160 -1.78 33.27 -47.03
C GLY A 160 -2.87 32.27 -46.65
N GLY A 161 -4.03 32.28 -47.33
CA GLY A 161 -5.09 31.31 -47.13
C GLY A 161 -4.64 29.88 -47.45
N ILE A 162 -3.92 29.69 -48.56
CA ILE A 162 -3.33 28.39 -48.92
C ILE A 162 -2.34 27.94 -47.83
N ALA A 163 -1.44 28.81 -47.37
CA ALA A 163 -0.48 28.47 -46.32
C ALA A 163 -1.16 28.08 -44.99
N LEU A 164 -2.26 28.76 -44.61
CA LEU A 164 -3.06 28.43 -43.42
C LEU A 164 -3.75 27.07 -43.54
N ILE A 165 -4.29 26.75 -44.72
CA ILE A 165 -4.90 25.43 -44.98
C ILE A 165 -3.82 24.35 -44.97
N LEU A 166 -2.67 24.59 -45.60
CA LEU A 166 -1.60 23.60 -45.69
C LEU A 166 -0.94 23.29 -44.35
N MET A 167 -0.77 24.27 -43.45
CA MET A 167 -0.17 24.01 -42.14
C MET A 167 -1.07 23.19 -41.20
N GLY A 168 -2.39 23.23 -41.42
CA GLY A 168 -3.38 22.48 -40.66
C GLY A 168 -3.68 23.04 -39.25
N PRO A 169 -4.69 22.49 -38.56
CA PRO A 169 -5.24 23.07 -37.33
C PRO A 169 -4.25 23.11 -36.15
N LYS A 170 -3.40 22.08 -36.01
CA LYS A 170 -2.40 21.96 -34.93
C LYS A 170 -1.40 23.12 -34.93
N ILE A 171 -0.84 23.42 -36.10
CA ILE A 171 0.15 24.48 -36.29
C ILE A 171 -0.53 25.86 -36.21
N ALA A 172 -1.71 25.98 -36.82
CA ALA A 172 -2.51 27.21 -36.78
C ALA A 172 -2.92 27.59 -35.35
N ALA A 173 -3.20 26.62 -34.47
CA ALA A 173 -3.59 26.88 -33.08
C ALA A 173 -2.52 27.65 -32.28
N LEU A 174 -1.22 27.43 -32.56
CA LEU A 174 -0.13 28.15 -31.88
C LEU A 174 0.38 29.39 -32.64
N LEU A 175 -0.15 29.66 -33.85
CA LEU A 175 0.18 30.86 -34.63
C LEU A 175 -0.01 32.17 -33.84
N PRO A 176 -1.06 32.35 -33.00
CA PRO A 176 -1.20 33.55 -32.18
C PRO A 176 -0.01 33.82 -31.26
N CYS A 177 0.65 32.77 -30.74
CA CYS A 177 1.85 32.93 -29.90
C CYS A 177 3.00 33.57 -30.69
N TRP A 178 3.20 33.12 -31.93
CA TRP A 178 4.22 33.66 -32.82
C TRP A 178 3.88 35.09 -33.29
N LEU A 179 2.61 35.33 -33.63
CA LEU A 179 2.12 36.66 -34.02
C LEU A 179 2.20 37.68 -32.88
N ALA A 180 2.12 37.25 -31.62
CA ALA A 180 2.35 38.13 -30.47
C ALA A 180 3.75 38.78 -30.53
N GLY A 181 4.76 38.04 -31.01
CA GLY A 181 6.10 38.56 -31.29
C GLY A 181 6.13 39.61 -32.40
N VAL A 182 5.44 39.34 -33.51
CA VAL A 182 5.28 40.29 -34.64
C VAL A 182 4.62 41.57 -34.16
N ALA A 183 3.51 41.46 -33.41
CA ALA A 183 2.79 42.59 -32.83
C ALA A 183 3.69 43.40 -31.89
N THR A 184 4.45 42.71 -31.03
CA THR A 184 5.41 43.35 -30.10
C THR A 184 6.42 44.23 -30.83
N PHE A 185 7.00 43.75 -31.94
CA PHE A 185 7.93 44.54 -32.74
C PHE A 185 7.30 45.82 -33.28
N HIS A 186 6.09 45.73 -33.84
CA HIS A 186 5.40 46.89 -34.41
C HIS A 186 4.95 47.90 -33.33
N ILE A 187 4.41 47.42 -32.20
CA ILE A 187 4.00 48.27 -31.07
C ILE A 187 5.21 49.03 -30.52
N GLN A 188 6.35 48.36 -30.34
CA GLN A 188 7.55 49.01 -29.80
C GLN A 188 8.17 50.05 -30.74
N ARG A 189 7.85 49.99 -32.04
CA ARG A 189 8.27 51.00 -33.03
C ARG A 189 7.41 52.27 -32.96
N SER A 190 6.12 52.14 -32.66
CA SER A 190 5.17 53.26 -32.64
C SER A 190 4.96 53.86 -31.25
N TRP A 191 5.24 53.11 -30.18
CA TRP A 191 4.95 53.54 -28.82
C TRP A 191 6.03 53.09 -27.83
N ARG A 192 6.42 54.01 -26.92
CA ARG A 192 7.35 53.73 -25.82
C ARG A 192 6.72 54.08 -24.47
N PRO A 193 6.63 53.13 -23.54
CA PRO A 193 6.02 53.34 -22.24
C PRO A 193 6.93 54.10 -21.26
N SER A 194 6.33 54.75 -20.26
CA SER A 194 7.09 55.37 -19.16
C SER A 194 7.75 54.30 -18.27
N ARG A 195 8.86 54.65 -17.60
CA ARG A 195 9.61 53.72 -16.74
C ARG A 195 8.74 53.12 -15.62
N SER A 196 7.91 53.93 -14.97
CA SER A 196 7.04 53.50 -13.87
C SER A 196 5.95 52.53 -14.35
N PHE A 197 5.35 52.80 -15.51
CA PHE A 197 4.36 51.92 -16.11
C PHE A 197 4.97 50.59 -16.54
N GLY A 198 6.20 50.62 -17.08
CA GLY A 198 6.95 49.41 -17.39
C GLY A 198 7.20 48.54 -16.16
N LEU A 199 7.60 49.14 -15.03
CA LEU A 199 7.91 48.39 -13.80
C LEU A 199 6.67 47.75 -13.20
N LEU A 200 5.56 48.49 -13.17
CA LEU A 200 4.27 47.97 -12.72
C LEU A 200 3.86 46.76 -13.57
N LEU A 201 3.94 46.87 -14.89
CA LEU A 201 3.51 45.81 -15.80
C LEU A 201 4.43 44.58 -15.77
N ALA A 202 5.74 44.76 -15.56
CA ALA A 202 6.66 43.66 -15.34
C ALA A 202 6.35 42.92 -14.02
N GLY A 203 6.07 43.68 -12.95
CA GLY A 203 5.64 43.12 -11.68
C GLY A 203 4.31 42.38 -11.78
N THR A 204 3.33 42.93 -12.50
CA THR A 204 2.02 42.27 -12.67
C THR A 204 2.09 41.05 -13.58
N THR A 205 2.82 41.10 -14.69
CA THR A 205 3.00 39.93 -15.56
C THR A 205 3.79 38.81 -14.88
N LEU A 206 4.77 39.15 -14.04
CA LEU A 206 5.46 38.20 -13.15
C LEU A 206 4.50 37.60 -12.11
N ALA A 207 3.70 38.43 -11.44
CA ALA A 207 2.73 37.97 -10.46
C ALA A 207 1.68 37.05 -11.10
N ILE A 208 1.15 37.41 -12.28
CA ILE A 208 0.21 36.58 -13.03
C ILE A 208 0.86 35.27 -13.46
N TYR A 209 2.09 35.29 -13.98
CA TYR A 209 2.79 34.06 -14.36
C TYR A 209 3.04 33.15 -13.15
N LEU A 210 3.51 33.69 -12.02
CA LEU A 210 3.70 32.91 -10.79
C LEU A 210 2.37 32.37 -10.27
N LEU A 211 1.30 33.16 -10.34
CA LEU A 211 -0.05 32.72 -9.99
C LEU A 211 -0.49 31.55 -10.88
N MET A 212 -0.28 31.65 -12.20
CA MET A 212 -0.59 30.58 -13.16
C MET A 212 0.13 29.26 -12.85
N GLN A 213 1.37 29.32 -12.34
CA GLN A 213 2.13 28.11 -11.96
C GLN A 213 1.58 27.43 -10.70
N ASN A 214 0.83 28.14 -9.85
CA ASN A 214 0.21 27.59 -8.64
C ASN A 214 -1.16 26.93 -8.90
N PHE A 215 -1.72 27.06 -10.10
CA PHE A 215 -3.02 26.49 -10.46
C PHE A 215 -2.89 25.39 -11.51
N PRO A 216 -3.80 24.40 -11.52
CA PRO A 216 -3.75 23.31 -12.49
C PRO A 216 -4.25 23.70 -13.89
N LEU A 217 -3.87 24.88 -14.40
CA LEU A 217 -4.42 25.47 -15.62
C LEU A 217 -4.13 24.64 -16.88
N TYR A 218 -3.02 23.90 -16.90
CA TYR A 218 -2.66 23.03 -18.03
C TYR A 218 -3.67 21.89 -18.23
N GLU A 219 -3.98 21.09 -17.20
CA GLU A 219 -5.01 20.03 -17.32
C GLU A 219 -6.39 20.64 -17.41
N PHE A 220 -6.66 21.78 -16.76
CA PHE A 220 -7.94 22.46 -16.91
C PHE A 220 -8.22 22.83 -18.37
N THR A 221 -7.28 23.49 -19.05
CA THR A 221 -7.43 23.84 -20.47
C THR A 221 -7.45 22.61 -21.38
N ALA A 222 -6.60 21.62 -21.11
CA ALA A 222 -6.57 20.37 -21.89
C ALA A 222 -7.87 19.57 -21.76
N LEU A 223 -8.47 19.47 -20.57
CA LEU A 223 -9.68 18.67 -20.32
C LEU A 223 -10.98 19.42 -20.60
N GLN A 224 -11.06 20.72 -20.29
CA GLN A 224 -12.32 21.48 -20.35
C GLN A 224 -12.50 22.26 -21.65
N ILE A 225 -11.41 22.56 -22.37
CA ILE A 225 -11.48 23.31 -23.63
C ILE A 225 -11.06 22.42 -24.79
N VAL A 226 -9.83 21.88 -24.74
CA VAL A 226 -9.27 21.16 -25.88
C VAL A 226 -9.86 19.77 -26.05
N GLY A 227 -10.15 19.05 -24.96
CA GLY A 227 -10.81 17.75 -24.98
C GLY A 227 -12.17 17.79 -25.71
N PRO A 228 -13.13 18.63 -25.27
CA PRO A 228 -14.42 18.80 -25.94
C PRO A 228 -14.28 19.25 -27.39
N LEU A 229 -13.32 20.15 -27.69
CA LEU A 229 -13.04 20.58 -29.06
C LEU A 229 -12.51 19.43 -29.93
N SER A 230 -11.61 18.61 -29.41
CA SER A 230 -11.11 17.40 -30.10
C SER A 230 -12.20 16.38 -30.35
N ILE A 231 -13.14 16.20 -29.41
CA ILE A 231 -14.30 15.32 -29.58
C ILE A 231 -15.25 15.90 -30.64
N ALA A 232 -15.59 17.19 -30.55
CA ALA A 232 -16.53 17.85 -31.46
C ALA A 232 -16.01 17.93 -32.91
N THR A 233 -14.71 18.10 -33.09
CA THR A 233 -14.07 18.20 -34.42
C THR A 233 -13.52 16.86 -34.93
N GLY A 234 -13.46 15.83 -34.07
CA GLY A 234 -12.78 14.56 -34.38
C GLY A 234 -11.27 14.69 -34.57
N TYR A 235 -10.66 15.83 -34.20
CA TYR A 235 -9.28 16.15 -34.53
C TYR A 235 -8.36 16.22 -33.29
N PRO A 236 -7.26 15.45 -33.23
CA PRO A 236 -6.35 15.44 -32.09
C PRO A 236 -5.33 16.60 -32.14
N PHE A 237 -5.38 17.51 -31.17
CA PHE A 237 -4.42 18.62 -31.02
C PHE A 237 -3.11 18.20 -30.34
N TYR A 238 -2.51 17.08 -30.75
CA TYR A 238 -1.26 16.58 -30.17
C TYR A 238 -0.12 17.61 -30.29
N SER A 239 0.64 17.84 -29.21
CA SER A 239 1.67 18.89 -29.06
C SER A 239 1.16 20.35 -29.07
N SER A 240 -0.15 20.58 -29.28
CA SER A 240 -0.82 21.89 -29.16
C SER A 240 -2.00 21.83 -28.18
N ASN A 241 -2.02 20.85 -27.28
CA ASN A 241 -3.18 20.54 -26.43
C ASN A 241 -3.44 21.55 -25.29
N ALA A 242 -2.58 22.56 -25.16
CA ALA A 242 -2.69 23.64 -24.20
C ALA A 242 -2.75 25.02 -24.87
N PHE A 243 -3.10 25.10 -26.17
CA PHE A 243 -3.07 26.34 -26.94
C PHE A 243 -3.76 27.55 -26.27
N PRO A 244 -4.88 27.42 -25.51
CA PRO A 244 -5.46 28.58 -24.82
C PRO A 244 -4.54 29.14 -23.72
N LEU A 245 -3.88 28.25 -22.98
CA LEU A 245 -2.89 28.63 -21.96
C LEU A 245 -1.63 29.20 -22.61
N ASP A 246 -1.21 28.61 -23.73
CA ASP A 246 -0.06 29.08 -24.50
C ASP A 246 -0.26 30.51 -25.03
N TRP A 247 -1.48 30.87 -25.45
CA TRP A 247 -1.83 32.24 -25.85
C TRP A 247 -1.65 33.23 -24.71
N LEU A 248 -2.09 32.86 -23.50
CA LEU A 248 -1.92 33.69 -22.31
C LEU A 248 -0.44 33.87 -21.96
N THR A 249 0.32 32.76 -21.92
CA THR A 249 1.76 32.76 -21.68
C THR A 249 2.51 33.62 -22.71
N ALA A 250 2.17 33.48 -24.00
CA ALA A 250 2.74 34.29 -25.07
C ALA A 250 2.41 35.78 -24.93
N GLY A 251 1.17 36.12 -24.52
CA GLY A 251 0.75 37.49 -24.24
C GLY A 251 1.55 38.12 -23.09
N LEU A 252 1.79 37.38 -22.02
CA LEU A 252 2.62 37.83 -20.90
C LEU A 252 4.06 38.08 -21.33
N PHE A 253 4.64 37.21 -22.15
CA PHE A 253 5.99 37.40 -22.69
C PHE A 253 6.07 38.57 -23.67
N ALA A 254 5.11 38.68 -24.58
CA ALA A 254 4.99 39.79 -25.52
C ALA A 254 4.91 41.13 -24.79
N ALA A 255 4.04 41.22 -23.78
CA ALA A 255 3.99 42.37 -22.88
C ALA A 255 5.40 42.64 -22.31
N ASN A 256 6.03 41.68 -21.63
CA ASN A 256 7.37 41.87 -21.06
C ASN A 256 8.42 42.40 -22.07
N ILE A 257 8.42 41.92 -23.32
CA ILE A 257 9.37 42.36 -24.34
C ILE A 257 9.13 43.82 -24.78
N ILE A 258 7.87 44.26 -24.89
CA ILE A 258 7.52 45.65 -25.23
C ILE A 258 8.16 46.64 -24.23
N PHE A 259 8.09 46.31 -22.93
CA PHE A 259 8.54 47.21 -21.84
C PHE A 259 10.03 47.10 -21.50
N ALA A 260 10.70 45.97 -21.83
CA ALA A 260 12.15 45.85 -21.69
C ALA A 260 12.94 46.93 -22.48
N GLY A 261 12.33 47.51 -23.53
CA GLY A 261 12.90 48.64 -24.27
C GLY A 261 12.99 49.96 -23.50
N ALA A 262 12.38 50.10 -22.33
CA ALA A 262 12.33 51.35 -21.53
C ALA A 262 13.35 51.40 -20.37
N THR A 263 13.85 50.25 -19.88
CA THR A 263 14.68 50.14 -18.66
C THR A 263 15.54 48.86 -18.73
N PHE A 264 16.84 48.98 -19.03
CA PHE A 264 17.69 47.83 -19.37
C PHE A 264 18.15 46.98 -18.16
N SER A 265 18.56 47.60 -17.05
CA SER A 265 19.34 46.91 -16.00
C SER A 265 18.53 46.03 -15.05
N ILE A 266 17.28 46.38 -14.74
CA ILE A 266 16.40 45.61 -13.84
C ILE A 266 15.71 44.46 -14.59
N TYR A 267 15.56 44.60 -15.91
CA TYR A 267 14.81 43.67 -16.77
C TYR A 267 15.65 42.51 -17.30
N LEU A 268 16.97 42.69 -17.40
CA LEU A 268 17.90 41.59 -17.66
C LEU A 268 17.71 40.44 -16.67
N PHE A 269 17.25 40.76 -15.46
CA PHE A 269 17.04 39.81 -14.39
C PHE A 269 15.60 39.32 -14.30
N SER A 270 14.56 40.08 -14.69
CA SER A 270 13.17 39.75 -14.35
C SER A 270 12.67 38.44 -14.95
N ALA A 271 12.73 38.26 -16.28
CA ALA A 271 12.30 37.03 -16.96
C ALA A 271 13.14 35.78 -16.61
N PRO A 272 14.48 35.85 -16.51
CA PRO A 272 15.28 34.78 -15.93
C PRO A 272 14.99 34.54 -14.45
N LEU A 273 14.76 35.57 -13.63
CA LEU A 273 14.31 35.41 -12.25
C LEU A 273 12.96 34.73 -12.22
N THR A 274 12.03 35.01 -13.13
CA THR A 274 10.75 34.31 -13.19
C THR A 274 10.97 32.82 -13.35
N LYS A 275 11.78 32.42 -14.33
CA LYS A 275 12.10 31.01 -14.59
C LYS A 275 12.94 30.38 -13.48
N LEU A 276 13.87 31.14 -12.89
CA LEU A 276 14.72 30.73 -11.79
C LEU A 276 13.93 30.59 -10.48
N VAL A 277 13.09 31.55 -10.14
CA VAL A 277 12.16 31.51 -8.98
C VAL A 277 11.19 30.36 -9.17
N SER A 278 10.59 30.17 -10.35
CA SER A 278 9.77 28.99 -10.66
C SER A 278 10.56 27.67 -10.53
N ALA A 279 11.81 27.62 -10.98
CA ALA A 279 12.69 26.45 -10.82
C ALA A 279 13.19 26.21 -9.38
N LEU A 280 13.23 27.26 -8.55
CA LEU A 280 13.67 27.24 -7.14
C LEU A 280 12.50 27.08 -6.15
N LEU A 281 11.25 27.29 -6.60
CA LEU A 281 10.06 27.01 -5.81
C LEU A 281 9.97 25.50 -5.55
N PRO A 282 9.74 25.07 -4.30
CA PRO A 282 9.70 23.65 -3.97
C PRO A 282 8.55 22.93 -4.68
N ALA A 283 8.64 21.61 -4.85
CA ALA A 283 7.63 20.80 -5.53
C ALA A 283 6.18 20.98 -5.00
N TRP A 284 5.98 21.47 -3.77
CA TRP A 284 4.64 21.76 -3.25
C TRP A 284 3.95 22.97 -3.93
N ALA A 285 4.71 23.93 -4.49
CA ALA A 285 4.14 25.04 -5.27
C ALA A 285 3.55 24.57 -6.61
N TYR A 286 3.96 23.38 -7.07
CA TYR A 286 3.42 22.69 -8.24
C TYR A 286 2.44 21.55 -7.87
N GLN A 287 2.16 21.37 -6.58
CA GLN A 287 1.33 20.30 -6.02
C GLN A 287 0.25 20.86 -5.07
N LEU A 288 -0.47 21.90 -5.50
CA LEU A 288 -1.82 22.12 -5.01
C LEU A 288 -2.78 21.06 -5.63
N PRO A 289 -3.82 20.63 -4.91
CA PRO A 289 -4.45 19.33 -5.07
C PRO A 289 -5.34 19.28 -6.32
N GLY A 290 -5.03 18.35 -7.22
CA GLY A 290 -5.91 17.98 -8.34
C GLY A 290 -5.18 17.76 -9.66
N ARG A 291 -4.28 16.76 -9.74
CA ARG A 291 -3.63 16.38 -11.02
C ARG A 291 -3.36 14.87 -11.10
N HIS A 292 -4.40 14.11 -11.46
CA HIS A 292 -4.24 12.83 -12.16
C HIS A 292 -4.03 13.15 -13.65
N GLY A 293 -2.79 13.02 -14.12
CA GLY A 293 -2.50 12.96 -15.55
C GLY A 293 -2.64 11.52 -16.04
N LEU A 294 -3.78 11.18 -16.65
CA LEU A 294 -3.95 9.98 -17.47
C LEU A 294 -2.87 9.95 -18.58
N PRO A 295 -2.19 8.82 -18.81
CA PRO A 295 -1.46 8.63 -20.06
C PRO A 295 -2.48 8.43 -21.18
N LEU A 296 -2.61 9.41 -22.08
CA LEU A 296 -3.31 9.22 -23.35
C LEU A 296 -2.51 8.21 -24.20
N ALA A 297 -2.99 6.96 -24.23
CA ALA A 297 -2.67 6.05 -25.31
C ALA A 297 -3.26 6.61 -26.64
N PRO A 298 -2.58 6.43 -27.78
CA PRO A 298 -3.15 6.80 -29.07
C PRO A 298 -4.38 5.93 -29.34
N ILE A 299 -5.54 6.57 -29.48
CA ILE A 299 -6.75 5.95 -30.03
C ILE A 299 -6.46 5.63 -31.50
N SER A 300 -5.99 4.41 -31.77
CA SER A 300 -5.98 3.86 -33.12
C SER A 300 -7.37 3.33 -33.46
N ARG A 301 -8.07 4.08 -34.32
CA ARG A 301 -9.11 3.65 -35.28
C ARG A 301 -9.74 2.27 -35.07
N SER A 302 -11.00 2.25 -34.63
CA SER A 302 -12.06 1.43 -35.26
C SER A 302 -13.44 1.71 -34.65
N ALA A 303 -14.07 2.82 -35.04
CA ALA A 303 -15.53 2.94 -35.01
C ALA A 303 -15.96 3.99 -36.04
N GLY A 304 -16.64 3.54 -37.09
CA GLY A 304 -17.23 4.44 -38.08
C GLY A 304 -17.23 3.89 -39.50
N ARG A 305 -17.99 2.80 -39.75
CA ARG A 305 -18.77 2.62 -40.98
C ARG A 305 -19.71 1.42 -40.84
N ALA A 306 -20.91 1.69 -40.35
CA ALA A 306 -22.09 0.91 -40.67
C ALA A 306 -23.04 1.85 -41.44
N ALA A 307 -23.20 1.60 -42.75
CA ALA A 307 -24.40 1.93 -43.54
C ALA A 307 -24.21 1.47 -44.99
N ASN A 308 -24.96 0.42 -45.35
CA ASN A 308 -25.55 0.09 -46.66
C ASN A 308 -24.88 0.64 -47.94
N ASN A 309 -24.40 -0.27 -48.80
CA ASN A 309 -24.98 -0.35 -50.15
C ASN A 309 -24.75 -1.70 -50.85
N ARG A 310 -25.75 -2.02 -51.67
CA ARG A 310 -25.99 -3.26 -52.41
C ARG A 310 -25.03 -3.45 -53.61
N SER A 311 -24.76 -4.73 -53.89
CA SER A 311 -24.78 -5.39 -55.21
C SER A 311 -23.64 -5.24 -56.23
N ILE A 312 -23.30 -6.40 -56.80
CA ILE A 312 -22.87 -6.71 -58.19
C ILE A 312 -21.36 -6.93 -58.46
N SER A 313 -21.08 -8.22 -58.70
CA SER A 313 -20.15 -8.89 -59.64
C SER A 313 -18.72 -8.36 -59.87
N ALA A 314 -17.72 -9.22 -59.69
CA ALA A 314 -17.15 -10.06 -60.76
C ALA A 314 -15.92 -10.86 -60.26
N ARG A 315 -15.97 -12.18 -60.43
CA ARG A 315 -14.79 -13.08 -60.47
C ARG A 315 -14.14 -12.97 -61.88
N PRO A 316 -12.87 -13.38 -62.11
CA PRO A 316 -12.53 -14.81 -62.27
C PRO A 316 -11.23 -15.30 -61.56
N ASP A 317 -11.27 -16.58 -61.17
CA ASP A 317 -10.30 -17.64 -61.49
C ASP A 317 -8.96 -17.81 -60.73
N VAL A 318 -8.47 -19.02 -60.38
CA VAL A 318 -9.00 -20.41 -60.30
C VAL A 318 -7.87 -21.32 -59.73
N LYS A 319 -8.25 -22.53 -59.26
CA LYS A 319 -7.48 -23.77 -58.91
C LYS A 319 -7.21 -23.99 -57.40
N HIS A 320 -8.04 -24.77 -56.70
CA HIS A 320 -8.14 -26.27 -56.61
C HIS A 320 -7.33 -26.79 -55.41
N ALA A 321 -7.79 -27.71 -54.55
CA ALA A 321 -9.02 -28.50 -54.47
C ALA A 321 -9.23 -29.05 -53.02
N THR A 322 -10.49 -29.14 -52.62
CA THR A 322 -11.16 -29.87 -51.50
C THR A 322 -11.32 -31.38 -51.86
N PRO A 323 -12.14 -32.28 -51.23
CA PRO A 323 -13.21 -32.18 -50.17
C PRO A 323 -13.22 -33.34 -49.13
N GLY A 324 -14.14 -33.55 -48.17
CA GLY A 324 -15.39 -32.92 -47.71
C GLY A 324 -16.26 -33.88 -46.84
N CYS A 325 -17.39 -33.35 -46.34
CA CYS A 325 -18.67 -34.00 -45.90
C CYS A 325 -18.71 -34.89 -44.63
N ASP A 326 -19.78 -34.97 -43.80
CA ASP A 326 -21.21 -34.57 -43.88
C ASP A 326 -21.82 -34.56 -42.43
N ARG A 327 -22.63 -33.57 -41.99
CA ARG A 327 -24.12 -33.40 -42.01
C ARG A 327 -24.99 -34.15 -40.97
N ALA A 328 -25.97 -33.38 -40.47
CA ALA A 328 -27.35 -33.67 -40.01
C ALA A 328 -27.58 -33.50 -38.48
N ALA A 329 -28.28 -32.49 -37.95
CA ALA A 329 -29.66 -31.98 -38.11
C ALA A 329 -30.71 -32.69 -37.22
N GLY A 330 -31.29 -31.94 -36.28
CA GLY A 330 -32.75 -31.93 -36.03
C GLY A 330 -33.32 -32.57 -34.75
N PHE A 331 -34.15 -31.77 -34.07
CA PHE A 331 -35.30 -32.11 -33.19
C PHE A 331 -35.14 -32.29 -31.66
N ALA A 332 -35.50 -31.19 -31.01
CA ALA A 332 -36.30 -30.97 -29.80
C ALA A 332 -37.19 -32.10 -29.20
N PHE A 333 -37.29 -32.00 -27.85
CA PHE A 333 -38.45 -32.15 -26.95
C PHE A 333 -38.61 -33.41 -26.05
N LEU A 334 -38.50 -33.14 -24.74
CA LEU A 334 -39.27 -33.58 -23.57
C LEU A 334 -39.34 -35.06 -23.11
N ALA A 335 -38.98 -35.22 -21.82
CA ALA A 335 -39.76 -35.87 -20.73
C ALA A 335 -39.15 -37.10 -20.01
N HIS A 336 -38.88 -36.88 -18.72
CA HIS A 336 -39.27 -37.70 -17.54
C HIS A 336 -38.76 -39.15 -17.32
N TYR A 337 -38.01 -39.27 -16.21
CA TYR A 337 -38.15 -40.18 -15.06
C TYR A 337 -37.91 -41.71 -15.14
N HIS A 338 -37.18 -42.15 -14.09
CA HIS A 338 -37.11 -43.45 -13.40
C HIS A 338 -36.28 -44.65 -13.93
N ALA A 339 -35.15 -44.86 -13.23
CA ALA A 339 -34.84 -45.98 -12.32
C ALA A 339 -34.49 -47.41 -12.85
N THR A 340 -33.32 -47.87 -12.36
CA THR A 340 -32.96 -49.23 -11.90
C THR A 340 -33.03 -50.42 -12.86
N THR A 341 -31.89 -51.11 -13.10
CA THR A 341 -31.50 -52.36 -12.38
C THR A 341 -30.30 -53.06 -13.06
N ILE A 342 -29.46 -53.62 -12.19
CA ILE A 342 -28.31 -54.54 -12.26
C ILE A 342 -28.41 -55.67 -13.32
N GLY A 343 -27.27 -56.04 -13.93
CA GLY A 343 -27.10 -57.35 -14.60
C GLY A 343 -25.82 -57.51 -15.44
N VAL A 344 -24.82 -58.19 -14.88
CA VAL A 344 -23.61 -58.78 -15.52
C VAL A 344 -23.84 -60.33 -15.51
N PRO A 345 -23.19 -61.25 -16.28
CA PRO A 345 -22.05 -61.19 -17.25
C PRO A 345 -22.27 -61.96 -18.59
N LEU A 346 -21.32 -61.86 -19.53
CA LEU A 346 -20.60 -62.99 -20.17
C LEU A 346 -19.65 -62.50 -21.29
N ALA A 347 -18.40 -62.96 -21.25
CA ALA A 347 -17.36 -62.76 -22.27
C ALA A 347 -17.37 -63.92 -23.30
N PRO A 348 -16.77 -63.76 -24.50
CA PRO A 348 -15.36 -64.16 -24.62
C PRO A 348 -14.47 -63.30 -25.54
N PHE A 349 -13.21 -63.16 -25.08
CA PHE A 349 -11.92 -63.04 -25.76
C PHE A 349 -11.84 -62.69 -27.27
N THR A 350 -11.13 -61.59 -27.59
CA THR A 350 -9.89 -61.63 -28.39
C THR A 350 -8.97 -60.45 -28.09
N HIS A 351 -7.66 -60.73 -27.95
CA HIS A 351 -6.59 -59.83 -27.57
C HIS A 351 -6.20 -58.83 -28.68
N ARG A 352 -6.17 -57.52 -28.38
CA ARG A 352 -5.09 -56.60 -28.86
C ARG A 352 -4.81 -55.49 -27.84
N ARG A 353 -3.52 -55.32 -27.56
CA ARG A 353 -2.93 -54.38 -26.58
C ARG A 353 -3.35 -52.92 -26.85
N LYS A 354 -3.88 -52.24 -25.83
CA LYS A 354 -3.79 -50.79 -25.65
C LYS A 354 -3.67 -50.48 -24.15
N CYS A 355 -2.77 -49.54 -23.84
CA CYS A 355 -2.48 -49.01 -22.52
C CYS A 355 -3.75 -48.75 -21.70
N ARG A 356 -3.78 -49.25 -20.46
CA ARG A 356 -4.71 -48.75 -19.43
C ARG A 356 -4.36 -47.29 -19.16
N MET A 357 -5.19 -46.37 -19.63
CA MET A 357 -5.42 -45.13 -18.89
C MET A 357 -6.02 -45.53 -17.55
N LEU A 358 -5.27 -45.30 -16.47
CA LEU A 358 -5.83 -45.24 -15.13
C LEU A 358 -6.82 -44.06 -15.13
N SER A 359 -8.11 -44.35 -15.02
CA SER A 359 -9.10 -43.33 -14.68
C SER A 359 -8.81 -42.86 -13.26
N PHE A 360 -8.14 -41.71 -13.13
CA PHE A 360 -8.05 -41.01 -11.86
C PHE A 360 -9.47 -40.67 -11.41
N SER A 361 -9.90 -41.16 -10.24
CA SER A 361 -11.07 -40.59 -9.59
C SER A 361 -10.77 -39.11 -9.31
N ARG A 362 -11.60 -38.20 -9.81
CA ARG A 362 -11.47 -36.77 -9.51
C ARG A 362 -11.54 -36.57 -7.99
N SER A 363 -10.70 -35.70 -7.44
CA SER A 363 -10.77 -35.29 -6.03
C SER A 363 -12.17 -34.78 -5.69
N ASN A 364 -12.59 -34.96 -4.43
CA ASN A 364 -13.90 -34.50 -3.95
C ASN A 364 -14.14 -33.01 -4.27
N ASP A 365 -13.11 -32.18 -4.04
CA ASP A 365 -13.11 -30.74 -4.34
C ASP A 365 -13.41 -30.43 -5.81
N GLN A 366 -12.82 -31.19 -6.75
CA GLN A 366 -13.06 -31.00 -8.17
C GLN A 366 -14.49 -31.40 -8.54
N GLN A 367 -15.06 -32.40 -7.87
CA GLN A 367 -16.45 -32.80 -8.10
C GLN A 367 -17.44 -31.73 -7.61
N VAL A 368 -17.16 -31.09 -6.48
CA VAL A 368 -17.93 -29.94 -5.97
C VAL A 368 -17.82 -28.78 -6.94
N LEU A 369 -16.61 -28.43 -7.39
CA LEU A 369 -16.38 -27.35 -8.35
C LEU A 369 -17.09 -27.62 -9.69
N ASP A 370 -17.04 -28.86 -10.20
CA ASP A 370 -17.74 -29.26 -11.42
C ASP A 370 -19.27 -29.19 -11.27
N ARG A 371 -19.81 -29.54 -10.09
CA ARG A 371 -21.25 -29.39 -9.78
C ARG A 371 -21.65 -27.91 -9.74
N PHE A 372 -20.84 -27.10 -9.08
CA PHE A 372 -21.06 -25.67 -8.97
C PHE A 372 -20.99 -24.97 -10.34
N GLN A 373 -20.02 -25.34 -11.18
CA GLN A 373 -19.93 -24.86 -12.57
C GLN A 373 -21.23 -25.14 -13.35
N ARG A 374 -21.79 -26.36 -13.25
CA ARG A 374 -23.07 -26.70 -13.88
C ARG A 374 -24.25 -25.90 -13.33
N ALA A 375 -24.25 -25.61 -12.03
CA ALA A 375 -25.26 -24.78 -11.40
C ALA A 375 -25.20 -23.34 -11.94
N LEU A 376 -23.99 -22.76 -12.03
CA LEU A 376 -23.79 -21.44 -12.64
C LEU A 376 -24.21 -21.41 -14.12
N ASP A 377 -23.87 -22.44 -14.90
CA ASP A 377 -24.30 -22.56 -16.30
C ASP A 377 -25.83 -22.58 -16.44
N THR A 378 -26.53 -23.16 -15.46
CA THR A 378 -28.01 -23.20 -15.43
C THR A 378 -28.59 -21.86 -14.99
N ILE A 379 -27.93 -21.16 -14.07
CA ILE A 379 -28.34 -19.83 -13.60
C ILE A 379 -28.20 -18.80 -14.73
N GLU A 380 -27.07 -18.81 -15.45
CA GLU A 380 -26.79 -17.87 -16.55
C GLU A 380 -27.71 -18.07 -17.78
N GLN A 381 -28.40 -19.21 -17.89
CA GLN A 381 -29.47 -19.38 -18.89
C GLN A 381 -30.69 -18.50 -18.60
N ASN A 382 -30.90 -18.12 -17.34
CA ASN A 382 -32.08 -17.38 -16.89
C ASN A 382 -31.75 -15.94 -16.46
N VAL A 383 -30.55 -15.71 -15.92
CA VAL A 383 -30.11 -14.40 -15.43
C VAL A 383 -28.65 -14.19 -15.79
N VAL A 384 -28.36 -13.17 -16.60
CA VAL A 384 -26.97 -12.83 -16.98
C VAL A 384 -26.26 -12.23 -15.78
N MET A 385 -25.05 -12.73 -15.47
CA MET A 385 -24.20 -12.20 -14.42
C MET A 385 -23.32 -11.07 -14.98
N GLU A 386 -23.49 -9.83 -14.50
CA GLU A 386 -22.84 -8.64 -15.07
C GLU A 386 -22.25 -7.73 -13.98
N GLY A 387 -21.34 -6.82 -14.37
CA GLY A 387 -20.77 -5.82 -13.45
C GLY A 387 -19.93 -6.45 -12.32
N PRO A 388 -20.17 -6.11 -11.04
CA PRO A 388 -19.48 -6.74 -9.89
C PRO A 388 -19.70 -8.26 -9.80
N PHE A 389 -20.82 -8.76 -10.31
CA PHE A 389 -21.14 -10.19 -10.33
C PHE A 389 -20.67 -10.89 -11.60
N GLU A 390 -19.97 -10.22 -12.52
CA GLU A 390 -19.46 -10.83 -13.75
C GLU A 390 -18.63 -12.09 -13.44
N ARG A 391 -19.02 -13.19 -14.08
CA ARG A 391 -18.49 -14.53 -13.85
C ARG A 391 -17.01 -14.65 -14.20
N LEU A 392 -16.29 -15.40 -13.38
CA LEU A 392 -14.92 -15.86 -13.57
C LEU A 392 -14.89 -17.39 -13.66
N ASP A 393 -13.80 -17.96 -14.15
CA ASP A 393 -13.54 -19.39 -14.01
C ASP A 393 -13.44 -19.73 -12.52
N PRO A 394 -14.31 -20.60 -11.97
CA PRO A 394 -14.31 -20.86 -10.53
C PRO A 394 -13.05 -21.58 -10.06
N TYR A 395 -12.49 -21.15 -8.93
CA TYR A 395 -11.36 -21.81 -8.27
C TYR A 395 -11.51 -21.75 -6.75
N ILE A 396 -10.78 -22.61 -6.06
CA ILE A 396 -10.85 -22.74 -4.60
C ILE A 396 -9.67 -22.01 -3.96
N VAL A 397 -9.96 -21.25 -2.91
CA VAL A 397 -8.98 -20.63 -2.01
C VAL A 397 -9.15 -21.18 -0.59
N GLU A 398 -8.08 -21.14 0.20
CA GLU A 398 -8.10 -21.54 1.61
C GLU A 398 -8.07 -20.30 2.52
N HIS A 399 -8.95 -20.31 3.50
CA HIS A 399 -9.06 -19.28 4.53
C HIS A 399 -8.75 -19.88 5.91
N ASP A 400 -8.09 -19.09 6.75
CA ASP A 400 -7.84 -19.41 8.16
C ASP A 400 -8.14 -18.18 9.01
N HIS A 401 -9.36 -18.14 9.53
CA HIS A 401 -9.84 -17.02 10.33
C HIS A 401 -10.11 -17.51 11.75
N PHE A 402 -9.39 -16.92 12.71
CA PHE A 402 -9.67 -17.09 14.14
C PHE A 402 -9.74 -18.56 14.58
N GLY A 403 -8.82 -19.40 14.10
CA GLY A 403 -8.71 -20.82 14.49
C GLY A 403 -9.58 -21.77 13.68
N HIS A 404 -10.35 -21.25 12.71
CA HIS A 404 -11.13 -22.05 11.78
C HIS A 404 -10.53 -21.98 10.38
N ARG A 405 -9.99 -23.12 9.92
CA ARG A 405 -9.59 -23.30 8.52
C ARG A 405 -10.76 -23.81 7.69
N PHE A 406 -11.00 -23.15 6.56
CA PHE A 406 -12.05 -23.50 5.61
C PHE A 406 -11.66 -23.13 4.18
N ARG A 407 -12.41 -23.64 3.21
CA ARG A 407 -12.21 -23.42 1.78
C ARG A 407 -13.36 -22.61 1.20
N LEU A 408 -13.09 -21.74 0.23
CA LEU A 408 -14.10 -20.96 -0.48
C LEU A 408 -13.90 -21.06 -1.98
N ILE A 409 -15.01 -21.08 -2.72
CA ILE A 409 -15.03 -20.98 -4.18
C ILE A 409 -15.14 -19.51 -4.57
N ILE A 410 -14.18 -19.05 -5.38
CA ILE A 410 -14.16 -17.71 -6.00
C ILE A 410 -14.63 -17.85 -7.45
N PHE A 411 -15.63 -17.08 -7.86
CA PHE A 411 -16.31 -17.29 -9.15
C PHE A 411 -16.91 -16.05 -9.83
N HIS A 412 -16.84 -14.88 -9.21
CA HIS A 412 -17.17 -13.59 -9.83
C HIS A 412 -16.24 -12.47 -9.33
N ARG A 413 -16.23 -11.32 -10.02
CA ARG A 413 -15.32 -10.20 -9.75
C ARG A 413 -15.36 -9.72 -8.29
N GLU A 414 -16.54 -9.59 -7.71
CA GLU A 414 -16.70 -9.20 -6.31
C GLU A 414 -16.19 -10.27 -5.35
N SER A 415 -16.53 -11.55 -5.54
CA SER A 415 -15.98 -12.62 -4.69
C SER A 415 -14.45 -12.66 -4.72
N LYS A 416 -13.86 -12.34 -5.88
CA LYS A 416 -12.42 -12.22 -6.03
C LYS A 416 -11.86 -11.00 -5.28
N ALA A 417 -12.53 -9.86 -5.35
CA ALA A 417 -12.07 -8.65 -4.67
C ALA A 417 -12.04 -8.83 -3.14
N TRP A 418 -13.04 -9.50 -2.58
CA TRP A 418 -13.20 -9.63 -1.12
C TRP A 418 -12.55 -10.89 -0.54
N TYR A 419 -12.64 -12.03 -1.24
CA TYR A 419 -12.32 -13.33 -0.65
C TYR A 419 -11.14 -14.07 -1.32
N ASP A 420 -10.52 -13.55 -2.40
CA ASP A 420 -9.33 -14.18 -3.02
C ASP A 420 -8.10 -14.10 -2.10
N SER A 421 -8.07 -13.12 -1.19
CA SER A 421 -7.07 -13.02 -0.13
C SER A 421 -7.61 -13.55 1.20
N ASN A 422 -6.75 -14.16 2.01
CA ASN A 422 -7.05 -14.59 3.38
C ASN A 422 -7.04 -13.37 4.35
N THR A 423 -7.81 -12.34 4.02
CA THR A 423 -7.95 -11.14 4.86
C THR A 423 -8.97 -11.44 5.96
N PRO A 424 -8.61 -11.31 7.25
CA PRO A 424 -9.51 -11.64 8.35
C PRO A 424 -10.75 -10.77 8.32
N GLU A 425 -11.92 -11.40 8.35
CA GLU A 425 -13.20 -10.71 8.57
C GLU A 425 -13.24 -10.21 10.02
N TRP A 426 -13.19 -8.89 10.20
CA TRP A 426 -12.92 -8.26 11.49
C TRP A 426 -14.02 -8.56 12.53
N SER A 427 -15.26 -8.75 12.06
CA SER A 427 -16.41 -9.06 12.91
C SER A 427 -16.28 -10.41 13.62
N PHE A 428 -15.62 -11.40 13.01
CA PHE A 428 -15.38 -12.72 13.61
C PHE A 428 -14.55 -12.66 14.88
N LYS A 429 -13.54 -11.79 14.90
CA LYS A 429 -12.72 -11.56 16.10
C LYS A 429 -13.59 -11.11 17.24
N GLN A 430 -14.42 -10.10 16.99
CA GLN A 430 -15.23 -9.48 18.01
C GLN A 430 -16.31 -10.42 18.52
N ILE A 431 -16.98 -11.15 17.62
CA ILE A 431 -17.98 -12.17 17.96
C ILE A 431 -17.37 -13.27 18.83
N ARG A 432 -16.17 -13.77 18.47
CA ARG A 432 -15.50 -14.84 19.20
C ARG A 432 -14.95 -14.36 20.55
N ASP A 433 -14.20 -13.27 20.57
CA ASP A 433 -13.51 -12.79 21.77
C ASP A 433 -14.51 -12.33 22.86
N HIS A 434 -15.72 -11.96 22.46
CA HIS A 434 -16.83 -11.61 23.38
C HIS A 434 -17.84 -12.75 23.57
N ASN A 435 -17.61 -13.92 23.00
CA ASN A 435 -18.46 -15.11 23.15
C ASN A 435 -19.95 -14.86 22.77
N TRP A 436 -20.17 -14.12 21.68
CA TRP A 436 -21.50 -13.80 21.14
C TRP A 436 -22.16 -14.99 20.47
N LEU A 437 -21.34 -15.90 19.92
CA LEU A 437 -21.73 -17.21 19.46
C LEU A 437 -21.29 -18.28 20.45
N ARG A 438 -22.18 -19.22 20.73
CA ARG A 438 -21.97 -20.37 21.61
C ARG A 438 -22.15 -21.67 20.82
N ARG A 439 -21.56 -22.76 21.31
CA ARG A 439 -21.82 -24.08 20.71
C ARG A 439 -23.30 -24.41 20.78
N GLY A 440 -23.84 -24.98 19.70
CA GLY A 440 -25.27 -25.31 19.59
C GLY A 440 -26.18 -24.15 19.20
N ASP A 441 -25.65 -22.92 19.04
CA ASP A 441 -26.47 -21.78 18.65
C ASP A 441 -27.07 -21.94 17.24
N THR A 442 -28.31 -21.45 17.10
CA THR A 442 -28.93 -21.21 15.79
C THR A 442 -28.61 -19.79 15.34
N VAL A 443 -28.06 -19.64 14.13
CA VAL A 443 -27.61 -18.37 13.54
C VAL A 443 -28.39 -18.06 12.27
N PHE A 444 -28.83 -16.82 12.13
CA PHE A 444 -29.33 -16.28 10.86
C PHE A 444 -28.26 -15.39 10.22
N ASP A 445 -27.87 -15.68 8.98
CA ASP A 445 -26.93 -14.90 8.18
C ASP A 445 -27.69 -14.23 7.03
N LEU A 446 -28.12 -12.98 7.22
CA LEU A 446 -28.85 -12.22 6.20
C LEU A 446 -27.85 -11.49 5.30
N GLY A 447 -27.94 -11.74 3.99
CA GLY A 447 -26.95 -11.33 3.00
C GLY A 447 -25.70 -12.19 3.08
N CYS A 448 -25.86 -13.49 2.85
CA CYS A 448 -24.75 -14.43 3.01
C CYS A 448 -23.70 -14.36 1.90
N ASN A 449 -24.00 -13.70 0.77
CA ASN A 449 -23.11 -13.58 -0.39
C ASN A 449 -22.58 -14.99 -0.80
N ILE A 450 -21.26 -15.20 -0.95
CA ILE A 450 -20.69 -16.52 -1.27
C ILE A 450 -20.66 -17.50 -0.08
N GLY A 451 -21.10 -17.10 1.11
CA GLY A 451 -21.19 -17.96 2.29
C GLY A 451 -19.96 -18.00 3.19
N CYS A 452 -19.06 -17.01 3.10
CA CYS A 452 -17.87 -16.93 3.97
C CYS A 452 -18.24 -16.92 5.47
N ASN A 453 -19.13 -16.00 5.86
CA ASN A 453 -19.63 -15.89 7.23
C ASN A 453 -20.38 -17.14 7.67
N SER A 454 -21.25 -17.67 6.81
CA SER A 454 -21.99 -18.90 7.06
C SER A 454 -21.07 -20.10 7.38
N VAL A 455 -19.99 -20.28 6.62
CA VAL A 455 -19.02 -21.36 6.83
C VAL A 455 -18.25 -21.17 8.15
N TRP A 456 -17.88 -19.94 8.48
CA TRP A 456 -17.18 -19.65 9.73
C TRP A 456 -18.12 -19.84 10.94
N TYR A 457 -19.33 -19.29 10.91
CA TYR A 457 -20.34 -19.47 11.96
C TYR A 457 -20.65 -20.94 12.20
N ALA A 458 -20.80 -21.74 11.15
CA ALA A 458 -21.05 -23.18 11.26
C ALA A 458 -19.95 -23.94 12.01
N LYS A 459 -18.69 -23.48 11.88
CA LYS A 459 -17.56 -24.04 12.60
C LYS A 459 -17.49 -23.55 14.04
N GLU A 460 -17.82 -22.29 14.29
CA GLU A 460 -17.83 -21.69 15.63
C GLU A 460 -18.91 -22.31 16.54
N VAL A 461 -20.14 -22.49 16.03
CA VAL A 461 -21.24 -23.12 16.80
C VAL A 461 -21.13 -24.65 16.87
N GLY A 462 -20.28 -25.25 16.04
CA GLY A 462 -20.09 -26.70 15.94
C GLY A 462 -21.28 -27.45 15.32
N GLN A 463 -21.17 -28.77 15.25
CA GLN A 463 -22.12 -29.65 14.54
C GLN A 463 -23.55 -29.65 15.10
N GLU A 464 -23.73 -29.28 16.37
CA GLU A 464 -25.05 -29.22 17.03
C GLU A 464 -25.78 -27.90 16.74
N GLY A 465 -25.05 -26.84 16.37
CA GLY A 465 -25.64 -25.56 15.99
C GLY A 465 -26.12 -25.57 14.54
N ARG A 466 -26.93 -24.57 14.17
CA ARG A 466 -27.56 -24.50 12.84
C ARG A 466 -27.39 -23.11 12.24
N ILE A 467 -26.98 -23.04 10.99
CA ILE A 467 -26.87 -21.78 10.24
C ILE A 467 -27.97 -21.73 9.18
N HIS A 468 -28.74 -20.64 9.17
CA HIS A 468 -29.69 -20.34 8.11
C HIS A 468 -29.20 -19.10 7.35
N SER A 469 -28.84 -19.30 6.09
CA SER A 469 -28.23 -18.28 5.23
C SER A 469 -29.26 -17.77 4.23
N PHE A 470 -29.40 -16.46 4.09
CA PHE A 470 -30.42 -15.83 3.26
C PHE A 470 -29.76 -14.88 2.26
N ASP A 471 -30.08 -15.05 0.97
CA ASP A 471 -29.64 -14.14 -0.09
C ASP A 471 -30.62 -14.21 -1.27
N PRO A 472 -30.99 -13.08 -1.89
CA PRO A 472 -31.89 -13.10 -3.04
C PRO A 472 -31.23 -13.59 -4.33
N PHE A 473 -29.89 -13.55 -4.43
CA PHE A 473 -29.18 -13.90 -5.66
C PHE A 473 -28.98 -15.43 -5.80
N PRO A 474 -29.39 -16.03 -6.93
CA PRO A 474 -29.29 -17.47 -7.13
C PRO A 474 -27.84 -17.97 -7.17
N TRP A 475 -26.90 -17.15 -7.63
CA TRP A 475 -25.49 -17.52 -7.67
C TRP A 475 -24.80 -17.46 -6.29
N ASN A 476 -25.17 -16.50 -5.44
CA ASN A 476 -24.69 -16.40 -4.05
C ASN A 476 -25.17 -17.60 -3.22
N THR A 477 -26.44 -17.94 -3.34
CA THR A 477 -27.01 -19.11 -2.65
C THR A 477 -26.45 -20.43 -3.15
N ALA A 478 -26.24 -20.58 -4.46
CA ALA A 478 -25.56 -21.74 -5.03
C ALA A 478 -24.11 -21.86 -4.53
N ALA A 479 -23.39 -20.73 -4.41
CA ALA A 479 -22.03 -20.70 -3.90
C ALA A 479 -21.95 -21.04 -2.41
N THR A 480 -22.87 -20.51 -1.60
CA THR A 480 -22.97 -20.82 -0.17
C THR A 480 -23.20 -22.33 0.04
N ALA A 481 -24.10 -22.94 -0.74
CA ALA A 481 -24.34 -24.37 -0.68
C ALA A 481 -23.12 -25.20 -1.11
N ALA A 482 -22.44 -24.79 -2.19
CA ALA A 482 -21.22 -25.43 -2.66
C ALA A 482 -20.06 -25.29 -1.66
N ASN A 483 -19.93 -24.15 -1.00
CA ASN A 483 -18.94 -23.91 0.05
C ASN A 483 -19.24 -24.70 1.33
N ALA A 484 -20.52 -24.88 1.70
CA ALA A 484 -20.91 -25.77 2.78
C ALA A 484 -20.51 -27.23 2.47
N GLU A 485 -20.81 -27.71 1.27
CA GLU A 485 -20.41 -29.04 0.79
C GLU A 485 -18.88 -29.21 0.77
N LEU A 486 -18.18 -28.21 0.24
CA LEU A 486 -16.71 -28.19 0.16
C LEU A 486 -16.07 -28.30 1.56
N ASN A 487 -16.71 -27.78 2.60
CA ASN A 487 -16.21 -27.83 3.97
C ASN A 487 -16.76 -28.98 4.81
N GLY A 488 -17.60 -29.84 4.24
CA GLY A 488 -18.24 -30.95 4.96
C GLY A 488 -19.22 -30.47 6.04
N LEU A 489 -19.85 -29.31 5.83
CA LEU A 489 -20.75 -28.68 6.79
C LEU A 489 -22.20 -29.01 6.45
N GLY A 490 -22.77 -29.97 7.16
CA GLY A 490 -24.19 -30.36 7.02
C GLY A 490 -25.17 -29.49 7.80
N ASN A 491 -24.67 -28.55 8.60
CA ASN A 491 -25.45 -27.69 9.49
C ASN A 491 -25.76 -26.30 8.90
N ILE A 492 -25.54 -26.10 7.60
CA ILE A 492 -25.89 -24.86 6.87
C ILE A 492 -27.11 -25.13 5.98
N GLN A 493 -28.16 -24.32 6.13
CA GLN A 493 -29.34 -24.32 5.28
C GLN A 493 -29.47 -22.98 4.55
N VAL A 494 -29.53 -23.02 3.22
CA VAL A 494 -29.57 -21.81 2.38
C VAL A 494 -31.00 -21.54 1.90
N HIS A 495 -31.41 -20.28 1.98
CA HIS A 495 -32.73 -19.78 1.55
C HIS A 495 -32.55 -18.71 0.47
N MET A 496 -32.99 -19.00 -0.75
CA MET A 496 -32.96 -18.05 -1.88
C MET A 496 -34.15 -17.09 -1.80
N VAL A 497 -34.03 -16.10 -0.93
CA VAL A 497 -35.08 -15.13 -0.60
C VAL A 497 -34.46 -13.84 -0.07
N GLY A 498 -34.97 -12.69 -0.49
CA GLY A 498 -34.63 -11.42 0.14
C GLY A 498 -35.46 -11.19 1.41
N ILE A 499 -34.90 -10.46 2.37
CA ILE A 499 -35.57 -10.20 3.66
C ILE A 499 -35.96 -8.72 3.76
N ALA A 500 -37.22 -8.45 4.09
CA ALA A 500 -37.75 -7.10 4.29
C ALA A 500 -38.90 -7.08 5.33
N ASP A 501 -39.81 -6.10 5.27
CA ASP A 501 -40.93 -5.92 6.19
C ASP A 501 -42.18 -6.74 5.83
N ARG A 502 -42.36 -7.11 4.56
CA ARG A 502 -43.56 -7.79 4.04
C ARG A 502 -43.26 -8.75 2.91
N GLU A 503 -44.19 -9.66 2.66
CA GLU A 503 -44.09 -10.60 1.54
C GLU A 503 -44.37 -9.87 0.22
N SER A 504 -43.44 -9.98 -0.72
CA SER A 504 -43.53 -9.36 -2.03
C SER A 504 -42.64 -10.06 -3.05
N THR A 505 -42.67 -9.60 -4.28
CA THR A 505 -41.68 -9.95 -5.31
C THR A 505 -41.02 -8.66 -5.74
N LEU A 506 -39.68 -8.66 -5.78
CA LEU A 506 -38.89 -7.49 -6.14
C LEU A 506 -38.08 -7.76 -7.40
N SER A 507 -38.10 -6.80 -8.31
CA SER A 507 -37.25 -6.81 -9.51
C SER A 507 -35.90 -6.19 -9.18
N ILE A 508 -34.85 -7.02 -9.09
CA ILE A 508 -33.49 -6.59 -8.75
C ILE A 508 -32.57 -6.61 -9.99
N ALA A 509 -31.57 -5.74 -10.02
CA ALA A 509 -30.61 -5.67 -11.11
C ALA A 509 -29.55 -6.77 -10.97
N SER A 510 -29.12 -7.33 -12.09
CA SER A 510 -28.00 -8.29 -12.15
C SER A 510 -26.63 -7.68 -11.86
N THR A 511 -26.56 -6.36 -11.67
CA THR A 511 -25.34 -5.59 -11.45
C THR A 511 -25.22 -5.02 -10.04
N ASP A 512 -26.26 -5.15 -9.20
CA ASP A 512 -26.37 -4.39 -7.96
C ASP A 512 -27.36 -5.00 -6.96
N ALA A 513 -26.96 -5.10 -5.69
CA ALA A 513 -27.76 -5.62 -4.59
C ALA A 513 -28.67 -4.57 -3.89
N ARG A 514 -28.59 -3.28 -4.27
CA ARG A 514 -29.36 -2.19 -3.63
C ARG A 514 -30.87 -2.27 -3.89
N ILE A 515 -31.66 -1.94 -2.85
CA ILE A 515 -33.14 -2.00 -2.88
C ILE A 515 -33.81 -1.12 -3.95
N LEU A 516 -33.21 0.01 -4.35
CA LEU A 516 -33.82 0.94 -5.30
C LEU A 516 -32.74 1.60 -6.17
N HIS A 517 -32.89 1.49 -7.49
CA HIS A 517 -32.02 2.06 -8.53
C HIS A 517 -30.72 1.30 -8.86
N GLY A 518 -30.78 -0.02 -9.00
CA GLY A 518 -29.80 -0.70 -9.86
C GLY A 518 -29.87 -0.13 -11.28
N ALA A 519 -28.86 0.64 -11.67
CA ALA A 519 -28.66 1.09 -13.04
C ALA A 519 -28.19 -0.12 -13.86
N GLY A 520 -29.15 -0.89 -14.38
CA GLY A 520 -28.89 -2.06 -15.20
C GLY A 520 -30.07 -2.36 -16.10
N GLU A 521 -29.80 -2.69 -17.36
CA GLU A 521 -30.82 -3.08 -18.34
C GLU A 521 -31.39 -4.49 -18.03
N ASN A 522 -30.61 -5.34 -17.37
CA ASN A 522 -30.95 -6.73 -17.04
C ASN A 522 -31.42 -6.88 -15.58
N LYS A 523 -32.72 -7.10 -15.39
CA LYS A 523 -33.37 -7.32 -14.08
C LYS A 523 -34.05 -8.67 -14.01
N PHE A 524 -34.18 -9.23 -12.81
CA PHE A 524 -34.88 -10.48 -12.56
C PHE A 524 -35.68 -10.43 -11.25
N GLU A 525 -36.74 -11.24 -11.17
CA GLU A 525 -37.66 -11.26 -10.04
C GLU A 525 -37.15 -12.18 -8.93
N VAL A 526 -37.13 -11.68 -7.70
CA VAL A 526 -36.79 -12.44 -6.50
C VAL A 526 -37.90 -12.39 -5.47
N PRO A 527 -38.17 -13.51 -4.76
CA PRO A 527 -39.12 -13.50 -3.66
C PRO A 527 -38.55 -12.73 -2.47
N ILE A 528 -39.37 -11.89 -1.85
CA ILE A 528 -39.07 -11.18 -0.62
C ILE A 528 -40.02 -11.68 0.46
N ARG A 529 -39.49 -11.94 1.66
CA ARG A 529 -40.29 -12.37 2.80
C ARG A 529 -39.94 -11.60 4.07
N PRO A 530 -40.91 -11.42 4.98
CA PRO A 530 -40.61 -10.86 6.28
C PRO A 530 -39.79 -11.88 7.09
N ILE A 531 -38.80 -11.41 7.86
CA ILE A 531 -37.96 -12.31 8.66
C ILE A 531 -38.80 -13.13 9.66
N THR A 532 -39.94 -12.59 10.10
CA THR A 532 -40.90 -13.25 11.01
C THR A 532 -41.51 -14.54 10.45
N SER A 533 -41.51 -14.72 9.12
CA SER A 533 -41.91 -15.99 8.48
C SER A 533 -41.00 -17.17 8.85
N PHE A 534 -39.78 -16.87 9.31
CA PHE A 534 -38.78 -17.85 9.77
C PHE A 534 -38.70 -17.95 11.30
N SER A 535 -39.63 -17.33 12.04
CA SER A 535 -39.64 -17.32 13.51
C SER A 535 -39.66 -18.71 14.15
N GLY A 536 -40.21 -19.72 13.48
CA GLY A 536 -40.18 -21.12 13.93
C GLY A 536 -38.78 -21.74 14.03
N LEU A 537 -37.78 -21.18 13.36
CA LEU A 537 -36.37 -21.61 13.45
C LEU A 537 -35.66 -21.00 14.68
N ASN A 538 -36.24 -19.94 15.27
CA ASN A 538 -35.87 -19.33 16.55
C ASN A 538 -34.34 -19.14 16.75
N PRO A 539 -33.69 -18.25 15.99
CA PRO A 539 -32.26 -17.97 16.11
C PRO A 539 -31.91 -17.37 17.46
N SER A 540 -30.67 -17.59 17.86
CA SER A 540 -30.05 -17.01 19.04
C SER A 540 -29.14 -15.82 18.71
N PHE A 541 -28.60 -15.81 17.50
CA PHE A 541 -27.79 -14.74 16.93
C PHE A 541 -28.21 -14.45 15.48
N MET A 542 -28.14 -13.19 15.08
CA MET A 542 -28.47 -12.75 13.71
C MET A 542 -27.40 -11.78 13.18
N LYS A 543 -26.92 -12.01 11.96
CA LYS A 543 -26.14 -11.05 11.19
C LYS A 543 -27.05 -10.40 10.15
N ILE A 544 -27.05 -9.06 10.09
CA ILE A 544 -27.83 -8.27 9.15
C ILE A 544 -26.87 -7.39 8.35
N ASP A 545 -26.78 -7.66 7.06
CA ASP A 545 -25.93 -6.95 6.10
C ASP A 545 -26.58 -7.19 4.74
N ILE A 546 -27.50 -6.31 4.37
CA ILE A 546 -28.47 -6.53 3.29
C ILE A 546 -28.61 -5.27 2.45
N GLU A 547 -27.51 -4.54 2.29
CA GLU A 547 -27.29 -3.53 1.26
C GLU A 547 -28.41 -2.46 1.20
N GLY A 548 -28.85 -2.00 2.37
CA GLY A 548 -29.86 -0.95 2.53
C GLY A 548 -31.22 -1.46 3.03
N ALA A 549 -31.49 -2.76 2.98
CA ALA A 549 -32.74 -3.37 3.47
C ALA A 549 -32.85 -3.42 5.00
N GLU A 550 -31.84 -2.94 5.73
CA GLU A 550 -31.79 -2.96 7.19
C GLU A 550 -32.94 -2.15 7.80
N HIS A 551 -33.33 -1.04 7.14
CA HIS A 551 -34.46 -0.23 7.59
C HIS A 551 -35.78 -1.01 7.54
N GLU A 552 -36.07 -1.71 6.45
CA GLU A 552 -37.27 -2.54 6.31
C GLU A 552 -37.30 -3.65 7.36
N VAL A 553 -36.15 -4.30 7.61
CA VAL A 553 -36.03 -5.31 8.67
C VAL A 553 -36.28 -4.71 10.05
N SER A 554 -35.81 -3.49 10.31
CA SER A 554 -36.06 -2.79 11.58
C SER A 554 -37.54 -2.54 11.88
N LEU A 555 -38.40 -2.53 10.85
CA LEU A 555 -39.85 -2.34 10.98
C LEU A 555 -40.60 -3.63 11.37
N THR A 556 -39.94 -4.79 11.31
CA THR A 556 -40.55 -6.08 11.68
C THR A 556 -40.66 -6.26 13.19
N ASP A 557 -41.59 -7.11 13.66
CA ASP A 557 -41.70 -7.45 15.09
C ASP A 557 -40.73 -8.58 15.46
N PHE A 558 -39.77 -8.28 16.33
CA PHE A 558 -38.80 -9.26 16.82
C PHE A 558 -39.27 -10.08 18.04
N LYS A 559 -40.46 -9.84 18.60
CA LYS A 559 -41.01 -10.62 19.72
C LYS A 559 -41.12 -12.13 19.46
N PRO A 560 -41.47 -12.61 18.24
CA PRO A 560 -41.55 -14.03 17.95
C PRO A 560 -40.22 -14.79 18.10
N PHE A 561 -39.07 -14.11 17.98
CA PHE A 561 -37.75 -14.70 18.17
C PHE A 561 -37.40 -14.72 19.67
N LYS A 562 -37.90 -15.72 20.38
CA LYS A 562 -37.76 -15.82 21.84
C LYS A 562 -36.32 -16.03 22.29
N SER A 563 -35.54 -16.76 21.50
CA SER A 563 -34.15 -17.08 21.85
C SER A 563 -33.13 -16.07 21.32
N LEU A 564 -33.56 -15.08 20.53
CA LEU A 564 -32.66 -14.08 19.97
C LEU A 564 -32.08 -13.20 21.08
N ARG A 565 -30.77 -13.31 21.27
CA ARG A 565 -30.02 -12.58 22.30
C ARG A 565 -29.31 -11.36 21.72
N SER A 566 -28.75 -11.52 20.53
CA SER A 566 -27.79 -10.60 19.94
C SER A 566 -27.92 -10.50 18.42
N ILE A 567 -27.70 -9.30 17.89
CA ILE A 567 -27.66 -9.03 16.45
C ILE A 567 -26.37 -8.27 16.14
N TYR A 568 -25.63 -8.72 15.14
CA TYR A 568 -24.60 -7.92 14.50
C TYR A 568 -25.20 -7.27 13.25
N LEU A 569 -25.15 -5.94 13.17
CA LEU A 569 -25.78 -5.14 12.14
C LEU A 569 -24.72 -4.30 11.41
N GLU A 570 -24.60 -4.51 10.12
CA GLU A 570 -23.86 -3.65 9.21
C GLU A 570 -24.84 -2.69 8.53
N LEU A 571 -24.77 -1.41 8.91
CA LEU A 571 -25.74 -0.41 8.47
C LEU A 571 -25.22 0.34 7.24
N HIS A 572 -25.86 0.11 6.10
CA HIS A 572 -25.55 0.79 4.85
C HIS A 572 -26.19 2.19 4.78
N GLU A 573 -25.66 3.12 5.57
CA GLU A 573 -26.12 4.50 5.70
C GLU A 573 -26.37 5.18 4.33
N PRO A 574 -25.44 5.12 3.34
CA PRO A 574 -25.66 5.78 2.06
C PRO A 574 -26.89 5.26 1.31
N PHE A 575 -27.14 3.96 1.33
CA PHE A 575 -28.26 3.35 0.58
C PHE A 575 -29.61 3.64 1.23
N ILE A 576 -29.64 3.77 2.56
CA ILE A 576 -30.85 4.22 3.27
C ILE A 576 -31.11 5.71 2.96
N ARG A 577 -30.07 6.56 2.96
CA ARG A 577 -30.21 8.00 2.64
C ARG A 577 -30.65 8.28 1.22
N GLU A 578 -30.20 7.49 0.24
CA GLU A 578 -30.61 7.60 -1.17
C GLU A 578 -32.14 7.48 -1.35
N ARG A 579 -32.82 6.79 -0.44
CA ARG A 579 -34.28 6.62 -0.41
C ARG A 579 -35.01 7.74 0.35
N GLY A 580 -34.29 8.76 0.81
CA GLY A 580 -34.84 9.88 1.58
C GLY A 580 -35.18 9.52 3.03
N ILE A 581 -34.67 8.39 3.54
CA ILE A 581 -34.90 7.93 4.91
C ILE A 581 -33.71 8.33 5.77
N ASP A 582 -33.97 8.79 7.01
CA ASP A 582 -32.91 8.99 7.99
C ASP A 582 -32.45 7.62 8.53
N PRO A 583 -31.19 7.21 8.36
CA PRO A 583 -30.66 5.95 8.88
C PRO A 583 -30.85 5.77 10.39
N ARG A 584 -30.93 6.87 11.15
CA ARG A 584 -31.23 6.83 12.58
C ARG A 584 -32.60 6.25 12.89
N ALA A 585 -33.57 6.38 11.98
CA ALA A 585 -34.89 5.77 12.14
C ALA A 585 -34.79 4.24 12.21
N CYS A 586 -33.84 3.63 11.49
CA CYS A 586 -33.55 2.19 11.61
C CYS A 586 -33.14 1.82 13.04
N LEU A 587 -32.22 2.58 13.63
CA LEU A 587 -31.71 2.35 14.98
C LEU A 587 -32.79 2.58 16.04
N GLU A 588 -33.57 3.67 15.90
CA GLU A 588 -34.69 3.95 16.78
C GLU A 588 -35.74 2.84 16.78
N ASN A 589 -36.00 2.21 15.63
CA ASN A 589 -36.92 1.07 15.55
C ASN A 589 -36.42 -0.13 16.35
N PHE A 590 -35.13 -0.49 16.25
CA PHE A 590 -34.53 -1.54 17.08
C PHE A 590 -34.58 -1.19 18.58
N MET A 591 -34.28 0.05 18.95
CA MET A 591 -34.35 0.51 20.34
C MET A 591 -35.77 0.42 20.91
N ARG A 592 -36.80 0.81 20.14
CA ARG A 592 -38.22 0.68 20.55
C ARG A 592 -38.64 -0.77 20.79
N GLN A 593 -37.95 -1.71 20.16
CA GLN A 593 -38.18 -3.15 20.32
C GLN A 593 -37.35 -3.78 21.45
N GLY A 594 -36.61 -2.97 22.22
CA GLY A 594 -35.88 -3.41 23.40
C GLY A 594 -34.46 -3.90 23.13
N PHE A 595 -33.82 -3.42 22.06
CA PHE A 595 -32.38 -3.64 21.83
C PHE A 595 -31.55 -2.45 22.31
N GLU A 596 -30.51 -2.73 23.11
CA GLU A 596 -29.41 -1.81 23.37
C GLU A 596 -28.40 -1.89 22.22
N ILE A 597 -27.99 -0.74 21.67
CA ILE A 597 -27.12 -0.66 20.50
C ILE A 597 -25.74 -0.15 20.93
N ARG A 598 -24.69 -0.86 20.52
CA ARG A 598 -23.28 -0.50 20.75
C ARG A 598 -22.52 -0.31 19.45
N LEU A 599 -21.59 0.62 19.45
CA LEU A 599 -20.82 1.03 18.27
C LEU A 599 -19.50 0.24 18.15
N ASN A 600 -19.19 -0.24 16.94
CA ASN A 600 -17.92 -0.85 16.51
C ASN A 600 -17.49 -2.15 17.19
N GLU A 601 -17.82 -2.39 18.46
CA GLU A 601 -17.50 -3.62 19.19
C GLU A 601 -18.57 -3.97 20.25
N PRO A 602 -18.68 -5.23 20.66
CA PRO A 602 -19.65 -5.70 21.64
C PRO A 602 -19.70 -4.96 22.98
N ASP A 603 -18.55 -4.48 23.47
CA ASP A 603 -18.41 -3.71 24.71
C ASP A 603 -18.20 -2.21 24.45
N GLY A 604 -18.38 -1.78 23.19
CA GLY A 604 -18.18 -0.42 22.72
C GLY A 604 -19.20 0.59 23.29
N GLU A 605 -19.04 1.84 22.86
CA GLU A 605 -19.91 2.95 23.28
C GLU A 605 -21.38 2.67 22.94
N ILE A 606 -22.27 2.97 23.88
CA ILE A 606 -23.72 2.87 23.67
C ILE A 606 -24.15 4.00 22.75
N TYR A 607 -24.88 3.67 21.69
CA TYR A 607 -25.39 4.65 20.74
C TYR A 607 -26.30 5.69 21.42
N ASP A 608 -25.95 6.98 21.30
CA ASP A 608 -26.79 8.10 21.75
C ASP A 608 -27.51 8.77 20.55
N PRO A 609 -28.85 8.68 20.44
CA PRO A 609 -29.60 9.34 19.36
C PRO A 609 -29.40 10.86 19.26
N LYS A 610 -28.92 11.53 20.33
CA LYS A 610 -28.70 12.98 20.36
C LYS A 610 -27.37 13.41 19.74
N GLN A 611 -26.41 12.49 19.62
CA GLN A 611 -25.07 12.79 19.12
C GLN A 611 -24.98 12.52 17.61
N ARG A 612 -24.62 13.56 16.84
CA ARG A 612 -24.74 13.55 15.37
C ARG A 612 -23.58 12.91 14.61
N ASP A 613 -22.41 12.77 15.23
CA ASP A 613 -21.16 12.36 14.57
C ASP A 613 -20.62 11.01 15.09
N GLN A 614 -21.51 10.03 15.27
CA GLN A 614 -21.13 8.65 15.65
C GLN A 614 -20.92 7.79 14.40
N ASN A 615 -19.88 6.95 14.41
CA ASN A 615 -19.71 5.93 13.36
C ASN A 615 -20.71 4.79 13.59
N ILE A 616 -21.73 4.70 12.74
CA ILE A 616 -22.83 3.73 12.87
C ILE A 616 -22.77 2.61 11.83
N ALA A 617 -21.63 2.42 11.14
CA ALA A 617 -21.48 1.39 10.11
C ALA A 617 -21.58 -0.03 10.67
N HIS A 618 -21.00 -0.29 11.84
CA HIS A 618 -20.99 -1.60 12.47
C HIS A 618 -21.52 -1.54 13.89
N LEU A 619 -22.58 -2.30 14.15
CA LEU A 619 -23.40 -2.17 15.34
C LEU A 619 -23.65 -3.52 16.00
N TYR A 620 -23.60 -3.51 17.32
CA TYR A 620 -23.78 -4.67 18.18
C TYR A 620 -25.02 -4.45 19.03
N LEU A 621 -26.10 -5.18 18.70
CA LEU A 621 -27.39 -5.04 19.35
C LEU A 621 -27.58 -6.19 20.33
N SER A 622 -27.93 -5.87 21.57
CA SER A 622 -28.23 -6.86 22.61
C SER A 622 -29.63 -6.65 23.18
N ARG A 623 -30.37 -7.73 23.46
CA ARG A 623 -31.71 -7.59 24.04
C ARG A 623 -31.60 -7.11 25.49
N THR A 624 -32.31 -6.04 25.83
CA THR A 624 -32.25 -5.42 27.15
C THR A 624 -32.65 -6.44 28.23
N GLY A 625 -31.74 -6.76 29.15
CA GLY A 625 -31.96 -7.73 30.24
C GLY A 625 -31.59 -9.19 29.93
N ALA A 626 -31.05 -9.51 28.76
CA ALA A 626 -30.44 -10.82 28.51
C ALA A 626 -29.07 -10.92 29.23
N GLU A 627 -28.73 -12.11 29.78
CA GLU A 627 -27.38 -12.38 30.28
C GLU A 627 -26.36 -12.14 29.17
N GLN A 628 -25.61 -11.04 29.29
CA GLN A 628 -24.52 -10.77 28.37
C GLN A 628 -23.42 -11.82 28.59
N PRO A 629 -22.87 -12.43 27.52
CA PRO A 629 -21.62 -13.15 27.65
C PRO A 629 -20.55 -12.16 28.12
N VAL A 630 -20.16 -12.29 29.38
CA VAL A 630 -19.09 -11.52 29.99
C VAL A 630 -17.82 -11.92 29.24
N ALA A 631 -17.18 -10.99 28.53
CA ALA A 631 -15.82 -11.19 28.04
C ALA A 631 -14.98 -11.73 29.21
N PRO A 632 -14.07 -12.70 29.02
CA PRO A 632 -13.14 -13.07 30.07
C PRO A 632 -12.52 -11.77 30.58
N ARG A 633 -12.86 -11.40 31.82
CA ARG A 633 -12.38 -10.16 32.43
C ARG A 633 -10.88 -10.15 32.21
N ARG A 634 -10.38 -9.18 31.45
CA ARG A 634 -8.95 -8.85 31.52
C ARG A 634 -8.63 -8.73 32.99
N GLU A 635 -7.83 -9.67 33.48
CA GLU A 635 -7.52 -9.80 34.88
C GLU A 635 -7.12 -8.42 35.41
N LEU A 636 -7.86 -7.98 36.42
CA LEU A 636 -7.28 -7.20 37.49
C LEU A 636 -6.21 -8.10 38.11
N VAL A 637 -5.04 -8.16 37.48
CA VAL A 637 -3.80 -8.37 38.20
C VAL A 637 -3.86 -7.34 39.31
N VAL A 638 -3.85 -7.81 40.56
CA VAL A 638 -3.71 -6.94 41.73
C VAL A 638 -2.36 -6.23 41.55
N LYS A 639 -2.39 -5.09 40.86
CA LYS A 639 -1.24 -4.22 40.69
C LYS A 639 -0.83 -3.83 42.09
N ASN A 640 0.41 -4.18 42.44
CA ASN A 640 1.05 -3.63 43.62
C ASN A 640 0.78 -2.12 43.62
N LYS A 641 0.29 -1.60 44.75
CA LYS A 641 -0.08 -0.20 45.00
C LYS A 641 1.06 0.82 44.79
N ALA A 642 2.19 0.38 44.24
CA ALA A 642 3.46 1.09 44.08
C ALA A 642 4.04 1.07 42.64
N SER A 643 3.37 0.48 41.63
CA SER A 643 3.87 0.51 40.25
C SER A 643 3.59 1.87 39.59
N LYS A 644 4.63 2.55 39.09
CA LYS A 644 4.47 3.80 38.32
C LYS A 644 3.58 3.58 37.09
N LYS A 645 2.70 4.54 36.81
CA LYS A 645 1.92 4.62 35.57
C LYS A 645 2.76 5.20 34.45
N VAL A 646 2.88 4.47 33.35
CA VAL A 646 3.73 4.82 32.21
C VAL A 646 2.89 4.92 30.93
N ALA A 647 2.94 6.07 30.27
CA ALA A 647 2.41 6.22 28.92
C ALA A 647 3.50 5.88 27.90
N LEU A 648 3.34 4.78 27.17
CA LEU A 648 4.23 4.41 26.05
C LEU A 648 3.73 5.06 24.76
N LEU A 649 4.35 6.19 24.37
CA LEU A 649 4.09 6.90 23.13
C LEU A 649 4.87 6.26 21.98
N SER A 650 4.16 5.57 21.08
CA SER A 650 4.77 4.82 19.97
C SER A 650 3.77 4.64 18.82
N THR A 651 4.25 4.39 17.60
CA THR A 651 3.43 3.68 16.60
C THR A 651 2.95 2.35 17.18
N TRP A 652 1.71 1.96 16.96
CA TRP A 652 1.11 0.76 17.55
C TRP A 652 0.19 0.05 16.54
N ASN A 653 0.19 -1.29 16.52
CA ASN A 653 -0.55 -2.10 15.54
C ASN A 653 -0.30 -1.70 14.07
N GLU A 654 0.90 -1.21 13.76
CA GLU A 654 1.33 -0.85 12.41
C GLU A 654 2.52 -1.71 11.99
N ARG A 655 2.67 -1.99 10.68
CA ARG A 655 3.84 -2.69 10.13
C ARG A 655 5.08 -1.78 10.10
N CYS A 656 5.67 -1.58 11.28
CA CYS A 656 6.79 -0.68 11.52
C CYS A 656 7.75 -1.29 12.56
N GLY A 657 9.07 -1.10 12.38
CA GLY A 657 10.07 -1.62 13.33
C GLY A 657 9.94 -1.04 14.74
N ILE A 658 9.49 0.22 14.87
CA ILE A 658 9.24 0.87 16.16
C ILE A 658 8.02 0.24 16.85
N ALA A 659 6.93 0.01 16.11
CA ALA A 659 5.73 -0.66 16.66
C ALA A 659 6.03 -2.09 17.12
N HIS A 660 6.80 -2.83 16.33
CA HIS A 660 7.24 -4.18 16.67
C HIS A 660 8.10 -4.18 17.95
N TYR A 661 9.12 -3.31 18.03
CA TYR A 661 9.95 -3.19 19.24
C TYR A 661 9.12 -2.79 20.48
N SER A 662 8.23 -1.81 20.34
CA SER A 662 7.35 -1.36 21.43
C SER A 662 6.43 -2.46 21.95
N SER A 663 6.03 -3.40 21.10
CA SER A 663 5.18 -4.54 21.49
C SER A 663 5.94 -5.51 22.41
N PHE A 664 7.16 -5.88 22.04
CA PHE A 664 8.04 -6.70 22.89
C PHE A 664 8.43 -5.97 24.18
N LEU A 665 8.74 -4.68 24.07
CA LEU A 665 9.08 -3.85 25.22
C LEU A 665 7.92 -3.74 26.21
N LYS A 666 6.68 -3.55 25.74
CA LYS A 666 5.48 -3.57 26.60
C LYS A 666 5.39 -4.90 27.33
N LEU A 667 5.44 -6.02 26.61
CA LEU A 667 5.32 -7.36 27.20
C LEU A 667 6.39 -7.62 28.27
N ALA A 668 7.62 -7.16 28.04
CA ALA A 668 8.72 -7.33 28.98
C ALA A 668 8.61 -6.44 30.23
N LEU A 669 8.03 -5.24 30.12
CA LEU A 669 7.93 -4.27 31.21
C LEU A 669 6.62 -4.34 32.00
N GLU A 670 5.55 -4.86 31.41
CA GLU A 670 4.22 -4.97 32.01
C GLU A 670 4.19 -5.71 33.37
N PRO A 671 5.06 -6.69 33.66
CA PRO A 671 5.16 -7.27 35.00
C PRO A 671 5.65 -6.30 36.09
N TYR A 672 6.29 -5.18 35.70
CA TYR A 672 6.97 -4.26 36.62
C TYR A 672 6.35 -2.85 36.66
N LEU A 673 5.66 -2.45 35.59
CA LEU A 673 5.13 -1.10 35.37
C LEU A 673 3.67 -1.16 34.92
N ASP A 674 2.88 -0.16 35.31
CA ASP A 674 1.52 0.02 34.77
C ASP A 674 1.61 0.77 33.44
N ILE A 675 1.69 0.03 32.33
CA ILE A 675 1.89 0.61 31.00
C ILE A 675 0.58 0.75 30.24
N ALA A 676 0.24 1.98 29.86
CA ALA A 676 -0.76 2.28 28.85
C ALA A 676 -0.06 2.69 27.55
N VAL A 677 -0.50 2.12 26.42
CA VAL A 677 -0.01 2.54 25.10
C VAL A 677 -0.80 3.75 24.65
N VAL A 678 -0.08 4.80 24.23
CA VAL A 678 -0.67 5.96 23.57
C VAL A 678 -0.19 5.94 22.12
N PRO A 679 -1.05 5.54 21.17
CA PRO A 679 -0.64 5.36 19.78
C PRO A 679 -0.21 6.69 19.14
N LEU A 680 0.74 6.63 18.21
CA LEU A 680 1.11 7.71 17.31
C LEU A 680 0.76 7.29 15.88
N PRO A 681 -0.50 7.46 15.43
CA PRO A 681 -0.97 6.99 14.14
C PRO A 681 -0.25 7.73 13.02
N ARG A 682 0.51 7.01 12.19
CA ARG A 682 1.30 7.63 11.12
C ARG A 682 0.43 8.32 10.09
N GLU A 683 -0.71 7.72 9.75
CA GLU A 683 -1.63 8.24 8.74
C GLU A 683 -2.16 9.62 9.13
N THR A 684 -2.50 9.81 10.41
CA THR A 684 -2.99 11.10 10.93
C THR A 684 -1.86 12.11 11.12
N LEU A 685 -0.73 11.70 11.72
CA LEU A 685 0.37 12.61 12.04
C LEU A 685 1.16 13.06 10.80
N ARG A 686 1.11 12.27 9.72
CA ARG A 686 1.80 12.54 8.46
C ARG A 686 0.85 12.79 7.29
N ASP A 687 -0.41 13.14 7.56
CA ASP A 687 -1.36 13.52 6.52
C ASP A 687 -0.85 14.76 5.76
N GLU A 688 -0.50 14.58 4.48
CA GLU A 688 0.00 15.65 3.62
C GLU A 688 -1.11 16.64 3.21
N LYS A 689 -2.37 16.18 3.17
CA LYS A 689 -3.54 16.94 2.72
C LYS A 689 -4.13 17.76 3.86
N ASP A 690 -4.22 17.18 5.04
CA ASP A 690 -4.78 17.83 6.22
C ASP A 690 -3.83 17.78 7.42
N ARG A 691 -2.85 18.68 7.38
CA ARG A 691 -1.81 18.77 8.41
C ARG A 691 -2.36 19.19 9.78
N LYS A 692 -3.57 19.74 9.86
CA LYS A 692 -4.18 20.16 11.14
C LYS A 692 -4.63 18.97 11.97
N LYS A 693 -5.08 17.88 11.34
CA LYS A 693 -5.46 16.63 12.04
C LYS A 693 -4.39 16.13 12.99
N GLY A 694 -3.13 16.18 12.59
CA GLY A 694 -2.05 15.74 13.48
C GLY A 694 -1.80 16.70 14.66
N ASP A 695 -2.11 17.99 14.54
CA ASP A 695 -2.07 18.91 15.69
C ASP A 695 -3.27 18.68 16.62
N GLU A 696 -4.45 18.50 16.05
CA GLU A 696 -5.69 18.18 16.77
C GLU A 696 -5.55 16.86 17.54
N TYR A 697 -5.02 15.82 16.89
CA TYR A 697 -4.75 14.54 17.53
C TYR A 697 -3.82 14.67 18.73
N ILE A 698 -2.69 15.36 18.57
CA ILE A 698 -1.73 15.58 19.66
C ILE A 698 -2.38 16.41 20.77
N ALA A 699 -3.22 17.40 20.44
CA ALA A 699 -3.97 18.18 21.41
C ALA A 699 -5.01 17.35 22.18
N THR A 700 -5.61 16.33 21.56
CA THR A 700 -6.56 15.41 22.21
C THR A 700 -5.88 14.49 23.22
N ILE A 701 -4.72 13.91 22.88
CA ILE A 701 -4.02 12.99 23.79
C ILE A 701 -3.25 13.72 24.89
N ALA A 702 -2.84 14.97 24.65
CA ALA A 702 -1.93 15.69 25.53
C ALA A 702 -2.43 15.86 26.98
N PRO A 703 -3.71 16.23 27.26
CA PRO A 703 -4.20 16.34 28.63
C PRO A 703 -4.07 15.04 29.43
N ALA A 704 -4.34 13.89 28.80
CA ALA A 704 -4.26 12.58 29.44
C ALA A 704 -2.83 12.18 29.82
N LEU A 705 -1.80 12.74 29.16
CA LEU A 705 -0.40 12.49 29.50
C LEU A 705 -0.04 12.96 30.92
N GLY A 706 -0.76 13.96 31.44
CA GLY A 706 -0.55 14.49 32.79
C GLY A 706 -0.90 13.50 33.90
N ASP A 707 -1.72 12.48 33.61
CA ASP A 707 -2.13 11.46 34.57
C ASP A 707 -1.08 10.36 34.79
N PHE A 708 -0.08 10.29 33.92
CA PHE A 708 1.00 9.32 34.00
C PHE A 708 2.17 9.85 34.83
N ASP A 709 2.87 8.95 35.52
CA ASP A 709 4.09 9.27 36.27
C ASP A 709 5.26 9.45 35.30
N VAL A 710 5.31 8.64 34.25
CA VAL A 710 6.36 8.66 33.22
C VAL A 710 5.75 8.61 31.83
N VAL A 711 6.22 9.46 30.93
CA VAL A 711 5.92 9.39 29.49
C VAL A 711 7.14 8.84 28.77
N CYS A 712 7.01 7.66 28.17
CA CYS A 712 8.05 7.00 27.40
C CYS A 712 7.83 7.20 25.90
N VAL A 713 8.60 8.08 25.27
CA VAL A 713 8.50 8.40 23.84
C VAL A 713 9.48 7.56 23.04
N GLN A 714 8.96 6.77 22.11
CA GLN A 714 9.75 6.10 21.07
C GLN A 714 10.02 7.09 19.94
N LEU A 715 11.12 7.84 20.05
CA LEU A 715 11.38 9.03 19.25
C LEU A 715 11.97 8.71 17.89
N GLU A 716 11.19 9.01 16.87
CA GLU A 716 11.61 9.17 15.49
C GLU A 716 11.01 10.49 14.98
N PRO A 717 11.81 11.52 14.64
CA PRO A 717 11.30 12.86 14.34
C PRO A 717 10.20 12.87 13.27
N SER A 718 10.35 12.01 12.27
CA SER A 718 9.39 11.90 11.16
C SER A 718 8.01 11.32 11.55
N LEU A 719 7.84 10.81 12.78
CA LEU A 719 6.54 10.42 13.32
C LEU A 719 5.72 11.63 13.81
N PHE A 720 6.38 12.69 14.26
CA PHE A 720 5.68 13.86 14.81
C PHE A 720 5.23 14.84 13.73
N GLY A 721 5.69 14.74 12.49
CA GLY A 721 5.26 15.62 11.41
C GLY A 721 6.18 15.57 10.19
N LEU A 722 5.83 16.34 9.16
CA LEU A 722 6.56 16.38 7.90
C LEU A 722 7.52 17.58 7.83
N THR A 723 7.23 18.64 8.59
CA THR A 723 8.06 19.85 8.66
C THR A 723 8.71 20.02 10.03
N PRO A 724 9.88 20.68 10.12
CA PRO A 724 10.53 20.96 11.40
C PRO A 724 9.63 21.68 12.41
N ALA A 725 8.78 22.59 11.94
CA ALA A 725 7.87 23.35 12.78
C ALA A 725 6.77 22.47 13.37
N GLU A 726 6.18 21.57 12.58
CA GLU A 726 5.16 20.60 13.03
C GLU A 726 5.76 19.66 14.08
N ILE A 727 6.90 19.05 13.76
CA ILE A 727 7.61 18.11 14.64
C ILE A 727 7.88 18.76 16.00
N ARG A 728 8.46 19.97 15.96
CA ARG A 728 8.80 20.70 17.17
C ARG A 728 7.56 21.09 17.97
N ARG A 729 6.54 21.67 17.33
CA ARG A 729 5.30 22.09 18.00
C ARG A 729 4.61 20.92 18.70
N ARG A 730 4.45 19.79 18.02
CA ARG A 730 3.76 18.61 18.57
C ARG A 730 4.57 17.95 19.69
N LEU A 731 5.89 17.82 19.52
CA LEU A 731 6.77 17.36 20.60
C LEU A 731 6.69 18.29 21.82
N GLN A 732 6.71 19.60 21.62
CA GLN A 732 6.56 20.57 22.72
C GLN A 732 5.22 20.41 23.46
N THR A 733 4.13 20.09 22.75
CA THR A 733 2.84 19.81 23.40
C THR A 733 2.90 18.55 24.28
N VAL A 734 3.54 17.48 23.79
CA VAL A 734 3.79 16.27 24.60
C VAL A 734 4.63 16.59 25.82
N LEU A 735 5.77 17.29 25.64
CA LEU A 735 6.68 17.67 26.72
C LEU A 735 5.99 18.54 27.79
N LYS A 736 5.12 19.47 27.39
CA LYS A 736 4.40 20.34 28.34
C LYS A 736 3.43 19.58 29.25
N ASN A 737 2.94 18.42 28.82
CA ASN A 737 1.99 17.60 29.56
C ASN A 737 2.61 16.33 30.14
N SER A 738 3.95 16.25 30.19
CA SER A 738 4.69 15.10 30.75
C SER A 738 5.32 15.48 32.09
N LYS A 739 5.28 14.57 33.09
CA LYS A 739 5.91 14.76 34.41
C LYS A 739 7.34 14.22 34.48
N GLU A 740 7.56 12.98 34.10
CA GLU A 740 8.89 12.42 33.87
C GLU A 740 8.93 11.92 32.43
N LEU A 741 10.11 11.95 31.81
CA LEU A 741 10.25 11.63 30.40
C LEU A 741 11.34 10.58 30.19
N ILE A 742 11.01 9.52 29.47
CA ILE A 742 11.99 8.60 28.89
C ILE A 742 11.92 8.79 27.37
N VAL A 743 13.05 9.09 26.73
CA VAL A 743 13.13 9.26 25.28
C VAL A 743 14.02 8.18 24.70
N THR A 744 13.45 7.25 23.94
CA THR A 744 14.20 6.23 23.20
C THR A 744 14.48 6.74 21.79
N PHE A 745 15.74 6.97 21.43
CA PHE A 745 16.15 7.51 20.14
C PHE A 745 16.33 6.39 19.11
N HIS A 746 15.41 6.31 18.14
CA HIS A 746 15.50 5.38 17.00
C HIS A 746 16.38 5.90 15.84
N SER A 747 16.62 7.20 15.85
CA SER A 747 17.57 7.90 14.98
C SER A 747 18.35 8.91 15.81
N ILE A 748 19.60 9.18 15.45
CA ILE A 748 20.41 10.25 16.06
C ILE A 748 20.74 11.37 15.07
N PRO A 749 21.04 12.59 15.55
CA PRO A 749 21.54 13.66 14.70
C PRO A 749 22.81 13.22 13.94
N PRO A 750 22.89 13.42 12.62
CA PRO A 750 24.06 13.04 11.82
C PRO A 750 25.37 13.66 12.35
N HIS A 751 26.43 12.86 12.45
CA HIS A 751 27.72 13.31 13.01
C HIS A 751 28.64 13.98 11.96
N GLU A 752 28.41 13.78 10.66
CA GLU A 752 29.32 14.14 9.56
C GLU A 752 29.01 15.47 8.84
N TYR A 753 28.58 16.51 9.53
CA TYR A 753 28.29 17.78 8.84
C TYR A 753 29.57 18.50 8.36
N ARG A 754 30.67 18.43 9.12
CA ARG A 754 31.87 19.25 8.82
C ARG A 754 32.62 18.86 7.53
N GLY A 755 32.62 17.59 7.15
CA GLY A 755 33.26 17.11 5.91
C GLY A 755 32.44 17.43 4.66
N LEU A 756 31.11 17.30 4.78
CA LEU A 756 30.18 17.48 3.68
C LEU A 756 30.12 18.93 3.19
N PHE A 757 30.23 19.93 4.08
CA PHE A 757 30.34 21.34 3.68
C PHE A 757 31.61 21.60 2.84
N LYS A 758 32.74 20.99 3.18
CA LYS A 758 34.01 21.10 2.43
C LYS A 758 33.95 20.41 1.06
N GLU A 759 33.30 19.25 0.98
CA GLU A 759 33.15 18.48 -0.26
C GLU A 759 32.12 19.09 -1.21
N THR A 760 31.03 19.64 -0.65
CA THR A 760 29.98 20.39 -1.36
C THR A 760 30.49 21.74 -1.87
N ALA A 761 31.34 22.44 -1.09
CA ALA A 761 31.97 23.69 -1.53
C ALA A 761 32.96 23.48 -2.69
N ARG A 762 33.53 22.28 -2.84
CA ARG A 762 34.41 21.92 -3.97
C ARG A 762 33.64 21.52 -5.22
N ASN A 763 32.44 20.96 -5.09
CA ASN A 763 31.57 20.54 -6.19
C ASN A 763 30.24 21.31 -6.17
N LEU A 764 30.24 22.53 -6.72
CA LEU A 764 29.10 23.46 -6.85
C LEU A 764 28.03 22.96 -7.85
N SER A 765 27.48 21.78 -7.62
CA SER A 765 26.32 21.26 -8.35
C SER A 765 25.02 21.57 -7.60
N VAL A 766 23.92 21.73 -8.33
CA VAL A 766 22.58 21.93 -7.75
C VAL A 766 22.19 20.78 -6.82
N ARG A 767 22.61 19.55 -7.14
CA ARG A 767 22.41 18.36 -6.28
C ARG A 767 23.14 18.49 -4.95
N ALA A 768 24.33 19.10 -4.95
CA ALA A 768 25.11 19.35 -3.75
C ALA A 768 24.48 20.48 -2.89
N LEU A 769 23.95 21.54 -3.52
CA LEU A 769 23.23 22.62 -2.82
C LEU A 769 21.90 22.17 -2.20
N VAL A 770 21.10 21.35 -2.90
CA VAL A 770 19.86 20.77 -2.36
C VAL A 770 20.16 19.80 -1.21
N ARG A 771 21.23 19.01 -1.35
CA ARG A 771 21.73 18.15 -0.28
C ARG A 771 22.10 19.01 0.94
N LEU A 772 22.82 20.11 0.74
CA LEU A 772 23.19 21.06 1.79
C LEU A 772 21.97 21.68 2.51
N ALA A 773 20.96 22.12 1.76
CA ALA A 773 19.74 22.70 2.31
C ALA A 773 18.92 21.69 3.13
N ARG A 774 18.77 20.45 2.65
CA ARG A 774 18.11 19.36 3.41
C ARG A 774 18.88 19.01 4.67
N HIS A 775 20.21 19.01 4.60
CA HIS A 775 21.05 18.82 5.79
C HIS A 775 20.91 19.96 6.78
N ALA A 776 20.94 21.22 6.33
CA ALA A 776 20.75 22.39 7.19
C ALA A 776 19.37 22.36 7.88
N LEU A 777 18.32 21.97 7.16
CA LEU A 777 16.97 21.81 7.72
C LEU A 777 16.93 20.71 8.77
N SER A 778 17.52 19.54 8.49
CA SER A 778 17.63 18.42 9.42
C SER A 778 18.40 18.80 10.69
N VAL A 779 19.53 19.52 10.56
CA VAL A 779 20.30 20.05 11.70
C VAL A 779 19.43 20.96 12.56
N PHE A 780 18.68 21.87 11.93
CA PHE A 780 17.83 22.81 12.64
C PHE A 780 16.70 22.09 13.41
N THR A 781 16.05 21.10 12.79
CA THR A 781 15.03 20.27 13.46
C THR A 781 15.61 19.56 14.67
N TRP A 782 16.73 18.84 14.49
CA TRP A 782 17.39 18.10 15.57
C TRP A 782 17.80 19.03 16.71
N ARG A 783 18.43 20.16 16.40
CA ARG A 783 18.83 21.14 17.41
C ARG A 783 17.63 21.66 18.20
N GLY A 784 16.56 22.07 17.51
CA GLY A 784 15.35 22.56 18.16
C GLY A 784 14.68 21.52 19.08
N MET A 785 14.60 20.27 18.65
CA MET A 785 14.04 19.18 19.47
C MET A 785 14.91 18.88 20.70
N LEU A 786 16.23 18.81 20.52
CA LEU A 786 17.17 18.55 21.61
C LEU A 786 17.15 19.70 22.63
N ASP A 787 17.07 20.95 22.17
CA ASP A 787 16.92 22.13 23.03
C ASP A 787 15.62 22.06 23.85
N ASP A 788 14.52 21.60 23.24
CA ASP A 788 13.23 21.46 23.94
C ASP A 788 13.26 20.31 24.98
N ILE A 789 13.87 19.16 24.64
CA ILE A 789 14.06 18.02 25.56
C ILE A 789 14.98 18.42 26.72
N ALA A 790 16.13 19.05 26.42
CA ALA A 790 17.04 19.56 27.44
C ALA A 790 16.36 20.62 28.30
N GLY A 791 15.54 21.49 27.71
CA GLY A 791 14.77 22.49 28.43
C GLY A 791 13.79 21.92 29.45
N HIS A 792 13.29 20.69 29.23
CA HIS A 792 12.38 19.98 30.13
C HIS A 792 13.07 19.47 31.41
N THR A 793 14.39 19.21 31.37
CA THR A 793 15.20 18.82 32.54
C THR A 793 15.16 19.84 33.69
N ARG A 794 14.83 21.10 33.38
CA ARG A 794 14.72 22.18 34.38
C ARG A 794 13.62 21.97 35.41
N LYS A 795 12.60 21.17 35.08
CA LYS A 795 11.43 20.94 35.94
C LYS A 795 11.21 19.46 36.26
N HIS A 796 11.68 18.58 35.39
CA HIS A 796 11.25 17.19 35.34
C HIS A 796 12.43 16.26 35.07
N LYS A 797 12.36 15.02 35.56
CA LYS A 797 13.38 14.00 35.27
C LYS A 797 13.30 13.63 33.80
N VAL A 798 14.44 13.63 33.11
CA VAL A 798 14.55 13.16 31.72
C VAL A 798 15.66 12.12 31.61
N SER A 799 15.30 10.98 31.05
CA SER A 799 16.21 9.89 30.70
C SER A 799 16.20 9.70 29.18
N ALA A 800 17.35 9.45 28.58
CA ALA A 800 17.49 9.15 27.16
C ALA A 800 18.09 7.75 26.98
N ILE A 801 17.50 6.99 26.06
CA ILE A 801 17.96 5.65 25.69
C ILE A 801 18.41 5.70 24.23
N ALA A 802 19.63 5.26 23.96
CA ALA A 802 20.15 5.12 22.60
C ALA A 802 20.49 3.66 22.29
N HIS A 803 20.31 3.23 21.04
CA HIS A 803 20.51 1.83 20.67
C HIS A 803 21.96 1.39 20.48
N SER A 804 22.94 2.29 20.64
CA SER A 804 24.36 1.95 20.56
C SER A 804 25.21 2.75 21.54
N LYS A 805 26.39 2.22 21.87
CA LYS A 805 27.38 2.91 22.70
C LYS A 805 27.81 4.22 22.07
N ALA A 806 28.08 4.24 20.77
CA ALA A 806 28.43 5.47 20.06
C ALA A 806 27.34 6.53 20.16
N ASP A 807 26.08 6.15 19.94
CA ASP A 807 24.95 7.07 19.98
C ASP A 807 24.72 7.62 21.39
N ALA A 808 24.83 6.79 22.42
CA ALA A 808 24.76 7.24 23.81
C ALA A 808 25.88 8.24 24.14
N GLN A 809 27.10 8.03 23.66
CA GLN A 809 28.19 8.99 23.85
C GLN A 809 27.94 10.33 23.13
N ILE A 810 27.31 10.29 21.96
CA ILE A 810 26.90 11.51 21.24
C ILE A 810 25.82 12.24 22.04
N LEU A 811 24.77 11.53 22.48
CA LEU A 811 23.68 12.10 23.27
C LEU A 811 24.20 12.71 24.60
N LYS A 812 25.12 12.05 25.31
CA LYS A 812 25.75 12.59 26.53
C LYS A 812 26.43 13.95 26.30
N ARG A 813 27.01 14.17 25.13
CA ARG A 813 27.68 15.44 24.78
C ARG A 813 26.70 16.54 24.41
N ILE A 814 25.58 16.21 23.78
CA ILE A 814 24.63 17.20 23.22
C ILE A 814 23.40 17.46 24.10
N LEU A 815 23.13 16.58 25.08
CA LEU A 815 22.06 16.73 26.08
C LEU A 815 22.66 16.75 27.50
N PRO A 816 23.34 17.84 27.89
CA PRO A 816 23.90 17.96 29.24
C PRO A 816 22.77 17.94 30.28
N GLY A 817 22.93 17.15 31.33
CA GLY A 817 21.94 17.03 32.42
C GLY A 817 20.83 15.99 32.19
N VAL A 818 20.79 15.33 31.02
CA VAL A 818 19.91 14.17 30.78
C VAL A 818 20.65 12.88 31.15
N GLU A 819 19.95 11.96 31.83
CA GLU A 819 20.50 10.64 32.12
C GLU A 819 20.51 9.79 30.84
N VAL A 820 21.67 9.58 30.23
CA VAL A 820 21.78 8.84 28.96
C VAL A 820 22.28 7.42 29.18
N ARG A 821 21.53 6.44 28.68
CA ARG A 821 21.83 5.00 28.71
C ARG A 821 21.91 4.44 27.30
N ASP A 822 22.79 3.46 27.11
CA ASP A 822 22.81 2.65 25.90
C ASP A 822 22.03 1.35 26.12
N ASN A 823 21.20 0.98 25.14
CA ASN A 823 20.39 -0.22 25.16
C ASN A 823 20.20 -0.77 23.74
N PRO A 824 20.98 -1.79 23.31
CA PRO A 824 20.78 -2.41 22.00
C PRO A 824 19.35 -2.95 21.89
N LEU A 825 18.84 -3.05 20.66
CA LEU A 825 17.52 -3.63 20.44
C LEU A 825 17.53 -5.08 20.90
N SER A 826 16.68 -5.41 21.88
CA SER A 826 16.45 -6.78 22.32
C SER A 826 14.96 -7.06 22.37
N TYR A 827 14.56 -8.27 21.99
CA TYR A 827 13.17 -8.65 21.80
C TYR A 827 12.79 -9.84 22.69
N MET A 828 13.51 -10.95 22.54
CA MET A 828 13.02 -12.25 23.00
C MET A 828 13.69 -12.73 24.28
N SER A 829 12.88 -13.22 25.23
CA SER A 829 13.38 -14.03 26.34
C SER A 829 13.78 -15.43 25.86
N GLU A 830 14.63 -16.11 26.62
CA GLU A 830 14.97 -17.52 26.36
C GLU A 830 13.72 -18.41 26.30
N SER A 831 12.76 -18.20 27.21
CA SER A 831 11.50 -18.95 27.23
C SER A 831 10.68 -18.75 25.95
N TYR A 832 10.66 -17.54 25.39
CA TYR A 832 9.96 -17.26 24.14
C TYR A 832 10.65 -17.92 22.94
N ILE A 833 11.99 -17.96 22.92
CA ILE A 833 12.75 -18.64 21.86
C ILE A 833 12.51 -20.15 21.91
N GLU A 834 12.45 -20.73 23.11
CA GLU A 834 12.18 -22.16 23.32
C GLU A 834 10.76 -22.54 22.87
N SER A 835 9.76 -21.70 23.16
CA SER A 835 8.37 -21.96 22.74
C SER A 835 8.11 -21.75 21.24
N MET A 836 9.07 -21.23 20.47
CA MET A 836 8.85 -20.96 19.04
C MET A 836 8.61 -22.23 18.21
N ASP A 837 9.14 -23.38 18.61
CA ASP A 837 8.93 -24.61 17.86
C ASP A 837 7.47 -25.06 17.91
N GLU A 838 6.75 -24.73 18.99
CA GLU A 838 5.32 -25.01 19.15
C GLU A 838 4.47 -24.18 18.17
N LYS A 839 4.95 -22.98 17.81
CA LYS A 839 4.28 -22.09 16.84
C LYS A 839 4.30 -22.63 15.41
N VAL A 840 5.10 -23.66 15.11
CA VAL A 840 5.11 -24.32 13.79
C VAL A 840 3.72 -24.85 13.43
N HIS A 841 2.94 -25.31 14.42
CA HIS A 841 1.63 -25.89 14.17
C HIS A 841 0.56 -24.87 13.79
N THR A 842 0.74 -23.61 14.19
CA THR A 842 -0.14 -22.48 13.89
C THR A 842 0.44 -21.54 12.82
N SER A 843 1.58 -21.91 12.22
CA SER A 843 2.31 -21.08 11.27
C SER A 843 1.81 -21.25 9.84
N ASN A 844 1.68 -20.13 9.12
CA ASN A 844 1.41 -20.11 7.68
C ASN A 844 2.69 -20.22 6.84
N LEU A 845 3.86 -20.23 7.47
CA LEU A 845 5.14 -20.33 6.78
C LEU A 845 5.25 -21.54 5.81
N PRO A 846 4.75 -22.76 6.14
CA PRO A 846 4.84 -23.90 5.23
C PRO A 846 4.12 -23.71 3.90
N SER A 847 3.06 -22.88 3.82
CA SER A 847 2.29 -22.68 2.59
C SER A 847 2.92 -21.66 1.65
N VAL A 848 3.73 -20.73 2.19
CA VAL A 848 4.41 -19.69 1.41
C VAL A 848 5.85 -20.05 1.04
N LEU A 849 6.43 -21.07 1.66
CA LEU A 849 7.76 -21.57 1.30
C LEU A 849 7.73 -22.41 0.00
N PRO A 850 8.78 -22.32 -0.84
CA PRO A 850 8.85 -23.14 -2.03
C PRO A 850 9.02 -24.62 -1.68
N ASN A 851 8.22 -25.49 -2.30
CA ASN A 851 8.33 -26.95 -2.12
C ASN A 851 9.58 -27.48 -2.83
N LEU A 852 10.67 -27.61 -2.07
CA LEU A 852 11.99 -27.98 -2.56
C LEU A 852 12.54 -29.23 -1.83
N PRO A 853 13.41 -30.01 -2.48
CA PRO A 853 13.99 -31.20 -1.84
C PRO A 853 14.83 -30.84 -0.60
N SER A 854 14.96 -31.79 0.33
CA SER A 854 15.61 -31.58 1.64
C SER A 854 17.11 -31.23 1.57
N ASN A 855 17.77 -31.45 0.44
CA ASN A 855 19.18 -31.10 0.24
C ASN A 855 19.41 -29.62 -0.14
N VAL A 856 18.33 -28.85 -0.33
CA VAL A 856 18.39 -27.41 -0.60
C VAL A 856 18.76 -26.65 0.68
N ARG A 857 19.67 -25.69 0.52
CA ARG A 857 20.13 -24.78 1.58
C ARG A 857 19.55 -23.38 1.36
N PHE A 858 19.02 -22.78 2.41
CA PHE A 858 18.36 -21.48 2.38
C PHE A 858 19.25 -20.38 2.92
N VAL A 859 19.44 -19.34 2.12
CA VAL A 859 20.03 -18.07 2.52
C VAL A 859 18.88 -17.07 2.67
N GLY A 860 18.69 -16.50 3.86
CA GLY A 860 17.60 -15.57 4.16
C GLY A 860 18.07 -14.12 4.14
N VAL A 861 17.29 -13.24 3.53
CA VAL A 861 17.38 -11.78 3.72
C VAL A 861 16.04 -11.25 4.23
N PHE A 862 16.09 -10.29 5.14
CA PHE A 862 14.93 -9.89 5.96
C PHE A 862 14.73 -8.36 6.00
N GLY A 863 13.47 -7.95 6.01
CA GLY A 863 13.03 -6.56 6.18
C GLY A 863 12.55 -5.89 4.89
N PHE A 864 12.10 -4.64 4.98
CA PHE A 864 11.51 -3.92 3.84
C PHE A 864 12.45 -3.75 2.64
N ILE A 865 11.89 -3.79 1.43
CA ILE A 865 12.62 -3.58 0.18
C ILE A 865 13.04 -2.12 0.08
N GLY A 866 14.35 -1.86 0.09
CA GLY A 866 14.92 -0.54 -0.14
C GLY A 866 16.42 -0.59 -0.45
N PRO A 867 16.97 0.38 -1.21
CA PRO A 867 18.38 0.38 -1.61
C PRO A 867 19.37 0.25 -0.46
N GLN A 868 19.04 0.83 0.70
CA GLN A 868 19.85 0.78 1.92
C GLN A 868 20.03 -0.64 2.47
N LYS A 869 19.16 -1.59 2.10
CA LYS A 869 19.25 -2.99 2.55
C LYS A 869 20.19 -3.85 1.72
N GLY A 870 20.61 -3.36 0.54
CA GLY A 870 21.63 -3.99 -0.31
C GLY A 870 21.34 -5.42 -0.77
N PHE A 871 20.07 -5.77 -0.97
CA PHE A 871 19.63 -7.12 -1.36
C PHE A 871 20.22 -7.58 -2.71
N ASP A 872 20.61 -6.65 -3.57
CA ASP A 872 21.38 -6.90 -4.79
C ASP A 872 22.71 -7.62 -4.52
N THR A 873 23.37 -7.33 -3.39
CA THR A 873 24.60 -8.03 -2.98
C THR A 873 24.34 -9.51 -2.68
N ALA A 874 23.23 -9.84 -2.01
CA ALA A 874 22.86 -11.22 -1.73
C ALA A 874 22.46 -11.99 -3.00
N ILE A 875 21.73 -11.35 -3.91
CA ILE A 875 21.38 -11.94 -5.22
C ILE A 875 22.66 -12.23 -6.04
N LEU A 876 23.61 -11.31 -6.05
CA LEU A 876 24.89 -11.49 -6.76
C LEU A 876 25.75 -12.59 -6.11
N ALA A 877 25.74 -12.70 -4.78
CA ALA A 877 26.48 -13.74 -4.06
C ALA A 877 25.96 -15.14 -4.43
N LEU A 878 24.65 -15.29 -4.64
CA LEU A 878 24.03 -16.56 -5.04
C LEU A 878 24.61 -17.15 -6.33
N LYS A 879 25.10 -16.31 -7.25
CA LYS A 879 25.79 -16.75 -8.48
C LYS A 879 27.05 -17.56 -8.19
N HIS A 880 27.70 -17.30 -7.06
CA HIS A 880 28.93 -17.94 -6.65
C HIS A 880 28.69 -19.10 -5.66
N LEU A 881 27.42 -19.37 -5.31
CA LEU A 881 27.03 -20.48 -4.46
C LEU A 881 26.54 -21.68 -5.31
N PRO A 882 26.81 -22.94 -4.87
CA PRO A 882 26.35 -24.17 -5.52
C PRO A 882 24.84 -24.16 -5.81
N GLU A 883 24.41 -24.92 -6.82
CA GLU A 883 23.02 -24.88 -7.32
C GLU A 883 21.96 -25.19 -6.25
N ASN A 884 22.29 -25.99 -5.24
CA ASN A 884 21.39 -26.33 -4.13
C ASN A 884 21.21 -25.18 -3.11
N TYR A 885 21.86 -24.03 -3.27
CA TYR A 885 21.60 -22.84 -2.45
C TYR A 885 20.51 -21.98 -3.09
N HIS A 886 19.50 -21.64 -2.31
CA HIS A 886 18.39 -20.76 -2.70
C HIS A 886 18.32 -19.57 -1.76
N LEU A 887 17.97 -18.40 -2.32
CA LEU A 887 17.78 -17.15 -1.58
C LEU A 887 16.29 -16.96 -1.28
N LEU A 888 15.93 -16.86 0.00
CA LEU A 888 14.60 -16.53 0.48
C LEU A 888 14.57 -15.04 0.86
N MET A 889 13.68 -14.29 0.21
CA MET A 889 13.50 -12.86 0.45
C MET A 889 12.20 -12.61 1.21
N PHE A 890 12.30 -12.58 2.54
CA PHE A 890 11.21 -12.19 3.45
C PHE A 890 11.17 -10.67 3.55
N SER A 891 10.76 -10.06 2.44
CA SER A 891 10.82 -8.63 2.22
C SER A 891 9.63 -8.14 1.42
N GLY A 892 8.93 -7.12 1.92
CA GLY A 892 7.87 -6.41 1.19
C GLY A 892 8.20 -4.93 0.96
N VAL A 893 7.48 -4.31 0.03
CA VAL A 893 7.50 -2.85 -0.13
C VAL A 893 6.84 -2.23 1.10
N HIS A 894 7.48 -1.23 1.70
CA HIS A 894 6.92 -0.56 2.88
C HIS A 894 5.63 0.19 2.48
N GLU A 895 4.54 0.03 3.24
CA GLU A 895 3.21 0.61 2.96
C GLU A 895 3.25 2.14 2.77
N ALA A 896 3.98 2.87 3.63
CA ALA A 896 4.23 4.30 3.47
C ALA A 896 4.89 4.73 2.14
N THR A 897 5.45 3.80 1.35
CA THR A 897 5.98 4.05 0.00
C THR A 897 5.02 3.69 -1.12
N LEU A 898 3.91 3.01 -0.82
CA LEU A 898 2.86 2.70 -1.78
C LEU A 898 2.09 3.99 -2.12
N ARG A 899 1.78 4.17 -3.40
CA ARG A 899 0.89 5.23 -3.90
C ARG A 899 -0.16 4.61 -4.80
N VAL A 900 -1.35 5.21 -4.82
CA VAL A 900 -2.45 4.75 -5.69
C VAL A 900 -2.02 4.89 -7.15
N GLY A 901 -2.05 3.77 -7.89
CA GLY A 901 -1.62 3.71 -9.29
C GLY A 901 -0.13 3.42 -9.50
N ASP A 902 0.66 3.21 -8.44
CA ASP A 902 2.03 2.73 -8.57
C ASP A 902 2.04 1.28 -9.09
N GLY A 903 2.87 1.02 -10.10
CA GLY A 903 3.22 -0.34 -10.52
C GLY A 903 4.37 -0.92 -9.67
N VAL A 904 5.26 -1.69 -10.31
CA VAL A 904 6.43 -2.25 -9.61
C VAL A 904 7.38 -1.13 -9.16
N GLN A 905 7.66 -1.07 -7.85
CA GLN A 905 8.59 -0.09 -7.26
C GLN A 905 9.98 -0.13 -7.93
N PRO A 906 10.67 1.00 -8.13
CA PRO A 906 11.91 1.06 -8.92
C PRO A 906 13.03 0.12 -8.44
N TYR A 907 13.27 0.05 -7.12
CA TYR A 907 14.29 -0.84 -6.58
C TYR A 907 13.89 -2.31 -6.68
N LEU A 908 12.62 -2.66 -6.45
CA LEU A 908 12.12 -4.02 -6.68
C LEU A 908 12.27 -4.42 -8.16
N ALA A 909 11.94 -3.51 -9.09
CA ALA A 909 12.14 -3.74 -10.52
C ALA A 909 13.62 -3.96 -10.86
N GLN A 910 14.54 -3.27 -10.19
CA GLN A 910 15.99 -3.50 -10.32
C GLN A 910 16.39 -4.89 -9.84
N LEU A 911 15.90 -5.33 -8.67
CA LEU A 911 16.16 -6.68 -8.13
C LEU A 911 15.62 -7.77 -9.07
N ILE A 912 14.39 -7.62 -9.57
CA ILE A 912 13.79 -8.55 -10.54
C ILE A 912 14.66 -8.64 -11.80
N ARG A 913 15.07 -7.49 -12.38
CA ARG A 913 15.97 -7.47 -13.55
C ARG A 913 17.31 -8.15 -13.26
N LEU A 914 17.84 -8.01 -12.05
CA LEU A 914 19.09 -8.65 -11.64
C LEU A 914 18.94 -10.18 -11.58
N VAL A 915 17.84 -10.67 -11.02
CA VAL A 915 17.49 -12.10 -10.98
C VAL A 915 17.31 -12.66 -12.40
N GLU A 916 16.56 -11.96 -13.26
CA GLU A 916 16.35 -12.34 -14.67
C GLU A 916 17.68 -12.39 -15.43
N LYS A 917 18.48 -11.33 -15.34
CA LYS A 917 19.77 -11.18 -16.04
C LYS A 917 20.72 -12.32 -15.71
N HIS A 918 20.73 -12.78 -14.46
CA HIS A 918 21.62 -13.84 -14.00
C HIS A 918 20.98 -15.24 -14.02
N LYS A 919 19.77 -15.39 -14.59
CA LYS A 919 19.04 -16.67 -14.68
C LYS A 919 18.82 -17.34 -13.31
N LEU A 920 18.59 -16.53 -12.28
CA LEU A 920 18.41 -16.99 -10.90
C LEU A 920 16.93 -17.17 -10.51
N THR A 921 16.00 -17.12 -11.46
CA THR A 921 14.55 -17.14 -11.20
C THR A 921 14.04 -18.39 -10.48
N LYS A 922 14.75 -19.52 -10.59
CA LYS A 922 14.44 -20.75 -9.84
C LYS A 922 15.07 -20.81 -8.45
N ARG A 923 16.03 -19.93 -8.18
CA ARG A 923 16.89 -19.92 -6.98
C ARG A 923 16.63 -18.73 -6.06
N VAL A 924 15.98 -17.67 -6.54
CA VAL A 924 15.59 -16.51 -5.73
C VAL A 924 14.07 -16.50 -5.58
N HIS A 925 13.60 -16.51 -4.33
CA HIS A 925 12.19 -16.59 -3.98
C HIS A 925 11.76 -15.32 -3.27
N PHE A 926 10.90 -14.53 -3.92
CA PHE A 926 10.27 -13.35 -3.34
C PHE A 926 9.04 -13.79 -2.53
N ILE A 927 9.18 -13.93 -1.21
CA ILE A 927 8.12 -14.44 -0.34
C ILE A 927 7.16 -13.33 0.09
N GLY A 928 7.65 -12.09 0.23
CA GLY A 928 6.85 -10.95 0.68
C GLY A 928 6.86 -10.78 2.20
N THR A 929 5.83 -10.12 2.73
CA THR A 929 5.64 -9.91 4.17
C THR A 929 4.90 -11.09 4.79
N VAL A 930 5.38 -11.58 5.92
CA VAL A 930 4.75 -12.62 6.75
C VAL A 930 4.43 -12.06 8.13
N SER A 931 3.71 -12.83 8.97
CA SER A 931 3.49 -12.45 10.37
C SER A 931 4.81 -12.36 11.15
N ASP A 932 4.81 -11.68 12.29
CA ASP A 932 6.02 -11.54 13.12
C ASP A 932 6.56 -12.90 13.60
N ASP A 933 5.66 -13.81 14.00
CA ASP A 933 6.01 -15.17 14.41
C ASP A 933 6.56 -16.00 13.23
N ASP A 934 5.93 -15.89 12.05
CA ASP A 934 6.41 -16.57 10.84
C ASP A 934 7.76 -16.03 10.37
N LEU A 935 8.06 -14.74 10.58
CA LEU A 935 9.34 -14.14 10.24
C LEU A 935 10.46 -14.73 11.11
N LEU A 936 10.22 -14.86 12.42
CA LEU A 936 11.17 -15.48 13.35
C LEU A 936 11.37 -16.97 13.02
N LEU A 937 10.28 -17.68 12.69
CA LEU A 937 10.36 -19.08 12.27
C LEU A 937 11.10 -19.24 10.93
N ALA A 938 10.91 -18.30 10.00
CA ALA A 938 11.64 -18.24 8.73
C ALA A 938 13.14 -18.04 8.92
N MET A 939 13.54 -17.23 9.90
CA MET A 939 14.97 -17.15 10.27
C MET A 939 15.49 -18.51 10.73
N LYS A 940 14.69 -19.29 11.46
CA LYS A 940 15.08 -20.63 11.94
C LYS A 940 15.19 -21.68 10.81
N THR A 941 14.52 -21.49 9.68
CA THR A 941 14.64 -22.38 8.51
C THR A 941 15.84 -22.08 7.62
N CYS A 942 16.46 -20.89 7.78
CA CYS A 942 17.60 -20.46 6.97
C CYS A 942 18.92 -21.01 7.51
N ASP A 943 19.78 -21.52 6.63
CA ASP A 943 21.16 -21.93 6.95
C ASP A 943 22.08 -20.71 7.13
N ALA A 944 21.71 -19.56 6.58
CA ALA A 944 22.43 -18.30 6.72
C ALA A 944 21.45 -17.12 6.72
N ALA A 945 21.56 -16.22 7.69
CA ALA A 945 20.89 -14.92 7.68
C ALA A 945 21.85 -13.84 7.18
N VAL A 946 21.51 -13.14 6.11
CA VAL A 946 22.40 -12.15 5.48
C VAL A 946 21.82 -10.76 5.65
N MET A 947 22.64 -9.83 6.13
CA MET A 947 22.29 -8.42 6.33
C MET A 947 23.23 -7.53 5.49
N PRO A 948 22.99 -7.44 4.16
CA PRO A 948 23.91 -6.82 3.21
C PRO A 948 23.76 -5.30 3.14
N TYR A 949 23.60 -4.65 4.29
CA TYR A 949 23.15 -3.26 4.35
C TYR A 949 24.24 -2.29 3.88
N LEU A 950 23.82 -1.19 3.27
CA LEU A 950 24.68 -0.05 2.99
C LEU A 950 24.86 0.79 4.26
N ASN A 951 26.00 1.48 4.38
CA ASN A 951 26.24 2.39 5.50
C ASN A 951 25.45 3.69 5.30
N THR A 952 24.23 3.75 5.85
CA THR A 952 23.31 4.89 5.70
C THR A 952 23.08 5.69 6.99
N GLY A 953 23.87 5.41 8.04
CA GLY A 953 23.73 6.07 9.34
C GLY A 953 22.56 5.56 10.19
N GLN A 954 22.05 4.35 9.93
CA GLN A 954 21.07 3.69 10.81
C GLN A 954 21.73 3.27 12.12
N SER A 955 21.07 3.55 13.25
CA SER A 955 21.58 3.24 14.59
C SER A 955 21.46 1.75 14.96
N ALA A 956 20.36 1.09 14.58
CA ALA A 956 20.11 -0.31 14.93
C ALA A 956 19.19 -1.04 13.92
N SER A 957 19.21 -2.38 13.93
CA SER A 957 18.42 -3.21 13.02
C SER A 957 17.69 -4.31 13.79
N GLY A 958 16.36 -4.31 13.73
CA GLY A 958 15.52 -5.32 14.37
C GLY A 958 15.79 -6.73 13.86
N PRO A 959 15.67 -7.01 12.54
CA PRO A 959 15.92 -8.33 11.98
C PRO A 959 17.33 -8.87 12.26
N ALA A 960 18.33 -7.99 12.36
CA ALA A 960 19.69 -8.37 12.75
C ALA A 960 19.74 -8.86 14.20
N ASN A 961 19.14 -8.13 15.15
CA ASN A 961 19.11 -8.55 16.55
C ASN A 961 18.29 -9.83 16.72
N GLN A 962 17.11 -9.93 16.10
CA GLN A 962 16.29 -11.15 16.12
C GLN A 962 17.06 -12.38 15.61
N ALA A 963 17.77 -12.25 14.49
CA ALA A 963 18.56 -13.36 13.96
C ALA A 963 19.68 -13.80 14.93
N VAL A 964 20.34 -12.84 15.60
CA VAL A 964 21.36 -13.17 16.60
C VAL A 964 20.75 -13.76 17.88
N GLU A 965 19.62 -13.22 18.36
CA GLU A 965 18.90 -13.77 19.51
C GLU A 965 18.45 -15.22 19.26
N LEU A 966 18.04 -15.54 18.04
CA LEU A 966 17.71 -16.91 17.60
C LEU A 966 18.94 -17.80 17.37
N SER A 967 20.14 -17.32 17.69
CA SER A 967 21.41 -18.02 17.45
C SER A 967 21.60 -18.44 15.99
N ARG A 968 21.17 -17.60 15.03
CA ARG A 968 21.39 -17.88 13.60
C ARG A 968 22.82 -17.55 13.19
N VAL A 969 23.32 -18.25 12.17
CA VAL A 969 24.56 -17.87 11.51
C VAL A 969 24.31 -16.62 10.66
N CYS A 970 24.85 -15.50 11.10
CA CYS A 970 24.60 -14.20 10.51
C CYS A 970 25.83 -13.65 9.78
N TYR A 971 25.61 -13.16 8.55
CA TYR A 971 26.62 -12.46 7.75
C TYR A 971 26.23 -11.00 7.62
N PHE A 972 27.08 -10.11 8.13
CA PHE A 972 26.82 -8.68 8.19
C PHE A 972 27.77 -7.93 7.28
N THR A 973 27.29 -6.90 6.61
CA THR A 973 28.20 -5.93 6.01
C THR A 973 29.05 -5.25 7.10
N ARG A 974 30.32 -4.92 6.82
CA ARG A 974 31.18 -4.15 7.73
C ARG A 974 30.77 -2.66 7.78
N SER A 975 29.60 -2.38 8.35
CA SER A 975 29.03 -1.04 8.52
C SER A 975 29.17 -0.54 9.96
N LEU A 976 29.11 0.79 10.16
CA LEU A 976 29.19 1.39 11.51
C LEU A 976 28.15 0.81 12.47
N GLN A 977 26.93 0.61 11.97
CA GLN A 977 25.82 0.02 12.72
C GLN A 977 26.17 -1.36 13.29
N PHE A 978 26.68 -2.27 12.45
CA PHE A 978 26.95 -3.63 12.88
C PHE A 978 28.24 -3.73 13.69
N LEU A 979 29.20 -2.84 13.49
CA LEU A 979 30.39 -2.72 14.36
C LEU A 979 30.02 -2.25 15.77
N GLU A 980 29.04 -1.36 15.91
CA GLU A 980 28.52 -0.99 17.23
C GLU A 980 27.72 -2.13 17.88
N MET A 981 26.91 -2.84 17.10
CA MET A 981 26.12 -3.98 17.58
C MET A 981 27.01 -5.11 18.12
N GLU A 982 28.13 -5.43 17.46
CA GLU A 982 29.08 -6.47 17.90
C GLU A 982 29.68 -6.18 19.29
N LYS A 983 29.73 -4.91 19.72
CA LYS A 983 30.24 -4.56 21.07
C LYS A 983 29.38 -5.13 22.21
N TYR A 984 28.14 -5.52 21.92
CA TYR A 984 27.24 -6.20 22.86
C TYR A 984 27.26 -7.72 22.69
N LEU A 985 27.74 -8.22 21.55
CA LEU A 985 27.61 -9.60 21.11
C LEU A 985 28.94 -10.07 20.47
N PRO A 986 30.06 -10.03 21.20
CA PRO A 986 31.38 -10.28 20.63
C PRO A 986 31.52 -11.70 20.10
N ASN A 987 32.31 -11.88 19.03
CA ASN A 987 32.59 -13.18 18.40
C ASN A 987 31.37 -13.89 17.76
N THR A 988 30.24 -13.19 17.58
CA THR A 988 29.04 -13.75 16.94
C THR A 988 28.86 -13.32 15.47
N PHE A 989 29.67 -12.37 15.00
CA PHE A 989 29.50 -11.71 13.70
C PHE A 989 30.47 -12.26 12.65
N GLN A 990 29.97 -12.53 11.45
CA GLN A 990 30.79 -12.73 10.27
C GLN A 990 30.63 -11.54 9.34
N TYR A 991 31.66 -10.70 9.23
CA TYR A 991 31.60 -9.52 8.37
C TYR A 991 31.86 -9.83 6.91
N PHE A 992 31.48 -8.94 6.01
CA PHE A 992 32.02 -8.82 4.65
C PHE A 992 31.98 -7.34 4.23
N ASP A 993 32.82 -6.92 3.28
CA ASP A 993 32.86 -5.52 2.87
C ASP A 993 31.59 -5.11 2.10
N ILE A 994 31.20 -3.83 2.23
CA ILE A 994 29.98 -3.29 1.60
C ILE A 994 29.98 -3.57 0.09
N GLY A 995 28.98 -4.30 -0.38
CA GLY A 995 28.81 -4.66 -1.79
C GLY A 995 29.72 -5.82 -2.28
N ASN A 996 30.58 -6.38 -1.43
CA ASN A 996 31.48 -7.47 -1.79
C ASN A 996 30.75 -8.83 -1.80
N TYR A 997 29.96 -9.06 -2.84
CA TYR A 997 29.17 -10.28 -3.01
C TYR A 997 30.01 -11.55 -3.17
N ILE A 998 31.28 -11.43 -3.61
CA ILE A 998 32.20 -12.57 -3.75
C ILE A 998 32.65 -13.03 -2.37
N GLU A 999 33.09 -12.11 -1.52
CA GLU A 999 33.47 -12.40 -0.13
C GLU A 999 32.29 -12.97 0.64
N LEU A 1000 31.09 -12.39 0.48
CA LEU A 1000 29.86 -12.92 1.08
C LEU A 1000 29.64 -14.39 0.68
N ALA A 1001 29.73 -14.72 -0.61
CA ALA A 1001 29.56 -16.09 -1.08
C ALA A 1001 30.60 -17.05 -0.49
N GLN A 1002 31.87 -16.64 -0.45
CA GLN A 1002 32.94 -17.43 0.16
C GLN A 1002 32.69 -17.68 1.65
N LYS A 1003 32.22 -16.66 2.38
CA LYS A 1003 31.91 -16.78 3.80
C LYS A 1003 30.70 -17.69 4.06
N ILE A 1004 29.66 -17.61 3.24
CA ILE A 1004 28.52 -18.55 3.31
C ILE A 1004 28.98 -20.00 3.09
N LEU A 1005 29.93 -20.22 2.18
CA LEU A 1005 30.46 -21.57 1.91
C LEU A 1005 31.28 -22.12 3.07
N LEU A 1006 32.21 -21.31 3.58
CA LEU A 1006 33.16 -21.69 4.64
C LEU A 1006 32.55 -21.65 6.05
N GLY A 1007 31.45 -20.93 6.23
CA GLY A 1007 30.84 -20.74 7.54
C GLY A 1007 30.23 -22.01 8.13
N PRO A 1008 29.91 -21.96 9.44
CA PRO A 1008 29.45 -23.11 10.21
C PRO A 1008 28.14 -23.67 9.64
N LYS A 1009 28.02 -25.00 9.65
CA LYS A 1009 26.81 -25.72 9.22
C LYS A 1009 26.01 -26.13 10.43
N GLY A 1010 24.70 -25.84 10.41
CA GLY A 1010 23.78 -26.22 11.47
C GLY A 1010 23.34 -27.68 11.35
N LYS A 1011 22.65 -28.16 12.37
CA LYS A 1011 22.02 -29.48 12.37
C LYS A 1011 20.57 -29.34 11.91
N ASP A 1012 20.21 -30.06 10.87
CA ASP A 1012 18.84 -30.08 10.39
C ASP A 1012 17.95 -30.86 11.37
N ARG A 1013 16.85 -30.25 11.82
CA ARG A 1013 15.80 -30.86 12.62
C ARG A 1013 14.44 -30.59 11.98
N MET A 1014 13.64 -31.63 11.80
CA MET A 1014 12.28 -31.48 11.29
C MET A 1014 11.32 -31.21 12.44
N VAL A 1015 10.54 -30.14 12.33
CA VAL A 1015 9.41 -29.83 13.21
C VAL A 1015 8.19 -29.64 12.32
N GLY A 1016 7.19 -30.52 12.45
CA GLY A 1016 6.08 -30.59 11.50
C GLY A 1016 6.56 -30.76 10.05
N ARG A 1017 6.17 -29.84 9.17
CA ARG A 1017 6.60 -29.80 7.75
C ARG A 1017 7.82 -28.90 7.49
N LEU A 1018 8.37 -28.26 8.52
CA LEU A 1018 9.47 -27.30 8.38
C LEU A 1018 10.80 -27.91 8.76
N ARG A 1019 11.83 -27.61 7.95
CA ARG A 1019 13.23 -27.87 8.28
C ARG A 1019 13.76 -26.71 9.11
N ILE A 1020 14.00 -26.95 10.38
CA ILE A 1020 14.69 -26.04 11.29
C ILE A 1020 16.18 -26.35 11.27
N VAL A 1021 17.02 -25.32 11.24
CA VAL A 1021 18.48 -25.47 11.22
C VAL A 1021 19.02 -25.05 12.58
N ASP A 1022 19.36 -26.00 13.45
CA ASP A 1022 19.83 -25.68 14.79
C ASP A 1022 21.34 -25.38 14.82
N PHE A 1023 21.71 -24.35 15.57
CA PHE A 1023 23.10 -23.94 15.82
C PHE A 1023 23.36 -23.92 17.34
N PRO A 1024 24.62 -24.03 17.77
CA PRO A 1024 24.98 -23.82 19.17
C PRO A 1024 24.47 -22.46 19.67
N ARG A 1025 24.00 -22.42 20.93
CA ARG A 1025 23.58 -21.16 21.56
C ARG A 1025 24.76 -20.18 21.60
N LEU A 1026 24.49 -18.93 21.22
CA LEU A 1026 25.47 -17.85 21.31
C LEU A 1026 25.56 -17.34 22.76
N ASP A 1027 26.77 -17.03 23.21
CA ASP A 1027 26.99 -16.33 24.48
C ASP A 1027 26.67 -14.84 24.27
N ARG A 1028 25.57 -14.37 24.87
CA ARG A 1028 25.07 -12.99 24.72
C ARG A 1028 25.37 -12.21 26.00
N LYS A 1029 26.04 -11.05 25.87
CA LYS A 1029 26.32 -10.17 27.02
C LYS A 1029 25.18 -9.21 27.35
N HIS A 1030 24.16 -9.13 26.50
CA HIS A 1030 22.98 -8.30 26.68
C HIS A 1030 21.75 -9.08 26.24
N ASP A 1031 20.71 -9.09 27.07
CA ASP A 1031 19.43 -9.73 26.78
C ASP A 1031 18.22 -8.82 27.07
N ILE A 1032 17.01 -9.40 27.00
CA ILE A 1032 15.78 -8.66 27.26
C ILE A 1032 15.65 -8.22 28.73
N ASN A 1033 16.27 -8.93 29.67
CA ASN A 1033 16.26 -8.56 31.09
C ASN A 1033 17.13 -7.32 31.35
N ASP A 1034 18.28 -7.23 30.69
CA ASP A 1034 19.11 -6.01 30.72
C ASP A 1034 18.33 -4.81 30.16
N THR A 1035 17.53 -5.04 29.11
CA THR A 1035 16.63 -4.03 28.56
C THR A 1035 15.57 -3.61 29.57
N VAL A 1036 14.90 -4.56 30.22
CA VAL A 1036 13.94 -4.28 31.30
C VAL A 1036 14.59 -3.44 32.40
N GLN A 1037 15.78 -3.84 32.87
CA GLN A 1037 16.48 -3.12 33.93
C GLN A 1037 16.82 -1.68 33.53
N ASN A 1038 17.27 -1.45 32.30
CA ASN A 1038 17.56 -0.12 31.79
C ASN A 1038 16.33 0.81 31.79
N TYR A 1039 15.16 0.30 31.40
CA TYR A 1039 13.91 1.08 31.43
C TYR A 1039 13.39 1.30 32.85
N LEU A 1040 13.54 0.32 33.77
CA LEU A 1040 13.19 0.49 35.18
C LEU A 1040 14.06 1.55 35.87
N ASP A 1041 15.37 1.50 35.64
CA ASP A 1041 16.30 2.51 36.13
C ASP A 1041 15.96 3.90 35.56
N ALA A 1042 15.68 3.98 34.27
CA ALA A 1042 15.28 5.21 33.60
C ALA A 1042 13.99 5.79 34.21
N ALA A 1043 13.02 4.92 34.56
CA ALA A 1043 11.80 5.26 35.28
C ALA A 1043 12.02 5.55 36.79
N GLY A 1044 13.24 5.36 37.31
CA GLY A 1044 13.55 5.57 38.73
C GLY A 1044 12.92 4.53 39.66
N VAL A 1045 12.60 3.35 39.13
CA VAL A 1045 12.06 2.22 39.90
C VAL A 1045 13.23 1.34 40.31
N LYS A 1046 13.53 1.31 41.62
CA LYS A 1046 14.51 0.34 42.14
C LYS A 1046 13.89 -1.05 42.04
N ALA A 1047 14.38 -1.86 41.12
CA ALA A 1047 14.16 -3.30 41.17
C ALA A 1047 14.70 -3.76 42.53
N GLY A 1048 13.81 -4.18 43.43
CA GLY A 1048 14.27 -4.82 44.67
C GLY A 1048 15.20 -5.96 44.28
N HIS A 1049 16.37 -6.06 44.93
CA HIS A 1049 17.25 -7.23 44.83
C HIS A 1049 16.44 -8.48 45.19
N ARG A 1050 15.74 -9.03 44.21
CA ARG A 1050 15.39 -10.43 44.17
C ARG A 1050 16.38 -10.99 43.18
N SER A 1051 17.43 -11.55 43.77
CA SER A 1051 18.24 -12.64 43.21
C SER A 1051 17.53 -13.27 42.04
N GLU A 1052 18.19 -13.37 40.89
CA GLU A 1052 17.97 -14.38 39.87
C GLU A 1052 16.79 -15.30 40.21
N ARG A 1053 15.57 -14.82 39.98
CA ARG A 1053 14.62 -15.75 39.44
C ARG A 1053 15.07 -15.84 38.00
N ARG A 1054 16.05 -16.75 37.77
CA ARG A 1054 15.82 -17.76 36.73
C ARG A 1054 14.30 -17.89 36.68
N VAL A 1055 13.69 -17.68 35.53
CA VAL A 1055 12.37 -18.23 35.27
C VAL A 1055 12.57 -19.75 35.36
N THR A 1056 12.75 -20.21 36.59
CA THR A 1056 12.75 -21.57 37.01
C THR A 1056 11.26 -21.79 36.92
N LEU A 1057 10.86 -22.50 35.88
CA LEU A 1057 9.73 -23.39 35.95
C LEU A 1057 9.67 -23.99 37.36
N MET A 1058 8.90 -23.36 38.25
CA MET A 1058 8.46 -23.98 39.50
C MET A 1058 7.14 -24.67 39.18
N ALA A 1059 7.14 -25.45 38.10
CA ALA A 1059 6.11 -26.38 37.70
C ALA A 1059 6.87 -27.68 37.44
N VAL A 1060 6.78 -28.65 38.35
CA VAL A 1060 7.46 -29.93 38.25
C VAL A 1060 6.39 -31.00 38.10
N VAL A 1061 6.49 -31.81 37.04
CA VAL A 1061 5.61 -32.98 36.92
C VAL A 1061 6.07 -34.03 37.91
N SER A 1062 5.18 -34.47 38.80
CA SER A 1062 5.42 -35.47 39.84
C SER A 1062 4.29 -36.49 39.83
N GLY A 1063 4.46 -37.57 39.06
CA GLY A 1063 3.37 -38.51 38.78
C GLY A 1063 2.27 -37.83 37.96
N ASP A 1064 1.01 -38.06 38.32
CA ASP A 1064 -0.17 -37.54 37.60
C ASP A 1064 -0.50 -36.08 37.97
N TYR A 1065 0.50 -35.32 38.45
CA TYR A 1065 0.33 -33.95 38.93
C TYR A 1065 1.43 -33.04 38.42
N VAL A 1066 1.07 -31.76 38.22
CA VAL A 1066 2.03 -30.67 38.08
C VAL A 1066 2.09 -29.91 39.40
N ASP A 1067 3.20 -30.03 40.12
CA ASP A 1067 3.50 -29.30 41.35
C ASP A 1067 3.94 -27.87 41.02
N PHE A 1068 3.27 -26.87 41.58
CA PHE A 1068 3.62 -25.47 41.42
C PHE A 1068 3.54 -24.69 42.74
N VAL A 1069 4.00 -23.44 42.73
CA VAL A 1069 3.94 -22.58 43.91
C VAL A 1069 3.18 -21.30 43.65
N VAL A 1070 2.33 -20.92 44.60
CA VAL A 1070 1.56 -19.69 44.56
C VAL A 1070 1.93 -18.84 45.75
N ARG A 1071 1.99 -17.52 45.55
CA ARG A 1071 2.21 -16.60 46.67
C ARG A 1071 0.87 -16.08 47.17
N TYR A 1072 0.57 -16.38 48.43
CA TYR A 1072 -0.65 -15.95 49.10
C TYR A 1072 -0.29 -15.32 50.45
N GLU A 1073 -0.86 -14.14 50.76
CA GLU A 1073 -0.62 -13.36 52.00
C GLU A 1073 0.86 -13.16 52.40
N GLY A 1074 1.76 -13.10 51.42
CA GLY A 1074 3.20 -12.92 51.64
C GLY A 1074 3.99 -14.21 51.84
N ASN A 1075 3.32 -15.35 52.00
CA ASN A 1075 3.92 -16.69 52.09
C ASN A 1075 3.90 -17.39 50.71
N THR A 1076 4.80 -18.37 50.52
CA THR A 1076 4.84 -19.18 49.30
C THR A 1076 4.27 -20.55 49.61
N GLU A 1077 3.09 -20.83 49.06
CA GLU A 1077 2.35 -22.06 49.26
C GLU A 1077 2.57 -23.03 48.09
N ARG A 1078 2.61 -24.33 48.38
CA ARG A 1078 2.72 -25.38 47.36
C ARG A 1078 1.34 -25.84 46.92
N CYS A 1079 1.13 -25.87 45.61
CA CYS A 1079 -0.11 -26.27 44.96
C CYS A 1079 0.15 -27.39 43.97
N ARG A 1080 -0.89 -28.16 43.65
CA ARG A 1080 -0.86 -29.18 42.61
C ARG A 1080 -2.04 -29.02 41.69
N ILE A 1081 -1.88 -29.41 40.43
CA ILE A 1081 -2.99 -29.63 39.51
C ILE A 1081 -2.86 -31.01 38.90
N THR A 1082 -3.97 -31.73 38.76
CA THR A 1082 -3.97 -33.06 38.15
C THR A 1082 -3.73 -32.97 36.64
N GLU A 1083 -3.00 -33.93 36.09
CA GLU A 1083 -2.84 -34.12 34.65
C GLU A 1083 -4.20 -34.21 33.94
N ALA A 1084 -5.14 -34.96 34.51
CA ALA A 1084 -6.50 -35.08 33.98
C ALA A 1084 -7.22 -33.72 33.86
N ALA A 1085 -6.98 -32.78 34.79
CA ALA A 1085 -7.58 -31.45 34.71
C ALA A 1085 -6.97 -30.61 33.58
N LEU A 1086 -5.66 -30.71 33.38
CA LEU A 1086 -4.96 -30.04 32.28
C LEU A 1086 -5.35 -30.61 30.91
N LEU A 1087 -5.47 -31.94 30.82
CA LEU A 1087 -5.89 -32.65 29.62
C LEU A 1087 -7.33 -32.32 29.22
N ASP A 1088 -8.25 -32.35 30.19
CA ASP A 1088 -9.65 -32.00 29.97
C ASP A 1088 -9.81 -30.54 29.52
N ARG A 1089 -9.03 -29.63 30.12
CA ARG A 1089 -9.02 -28.21 29.73
C ARG A 1089 -8.63 -27.98 28.27
N GLU A 1090 -7.69 -28.75 27.74
CA GLU A 1090 -7.29 -28.71 26.33
C GLU A 1090 -8.08 -29.66 25.42
N ARG A 1091 -9.04 -30.43 25.99
CA ARG A 1091 -9.82 -31.47 25.28
C ARG A 1091 -8.92 -32.51 24.57
N VAL A 1092 -7.81 -32.85 25.19
CA VAL A 1092 -6.85 -33.85 24.69
C VAL A 1092 -7.23 -35.21 25.27
N ILE A 1093 -7.50 -36.20 24.40
CA ILE A 1093 -7.92 -37.56 24.77
C ILE A 1093 -6.71 -38.52 24.88
N ASP A 1094 -5.50 -38.03 24.60
CA ASP A 1094 -4.31 -38.86 24.52
C ASP A 1094 -3.79 -39.22 25.91
N GLU A 1095 -3.69 -40.51 26.24
CA GLU A 1095 -3.38 -40.98 27.60
C GLU A 1095 -1.90 -40.81 27.99
N HIS A 1096 -1.00 -40.44 27.08
CA HIS A 1096 0.46 -40.38 27.36
C HIS A 1096 1.13 -39.09 26.86
N LEU A 1097 0.83 -37.94 27.46
CA LEU A 1097 1.64 -36.73 27.28
C LEU A 1097 2.97 -36.84 28.03
N ASN A 1098 4.06 -36.36 27.42
CA ASN A 1098 5.32 -36.27 28.14
C ASN A 1098 5.32 -35.06 29.11
N HIS A 1099 6.19 -35.09 30.13
CA HIS A 1099 6.24 -34.05 31.16
C HIS A 1099 6.39 -32.61 30.60
N GLY A 1100 7.06 -32.44 29.45
CA GLY A 1100 7.21 -31.14 28.81
C GLY A 1100 5.90 -30.60 28.24
N GLN A 1101 5.07 -31.47 27.66
CA GLN A 1101 3.75 -31.11 27.12
C GLN A 1101 2.76 -30.75 28.24
N LEU A 1102 2.76 -31.51 29.33
CA LEU A 1102 1.97 -31.20 30.53
C LEU A 1102 2.34 -29.84 31.13
N ILE A 1103 3.64 -29.55 31.21
CA ILE A 1103 4.14 -28.25 31.65
C ILE A 1103 3.72 -27.13 30.68
N ALA A 1104 3.76 -27.35 29.37
CA ALA A 1104 3.34 -26.35 28.39
C ALA A 1104 1.85 -26.02 28.52
N ILE A 1105 1.01 -27.03 28.72
CA ILE A 1105 -0.43 -26.86 28.99
C ILE A 1105 -0.65 -26.11 30.31
N PHE A 1106 0.08 -26.49 31.37
CA PHE A 1106 0.06 -25.76 32.63
C PHE A 1106 0.47 -24.29 32.46
N VAL A 1107 1.55 -23.99 31.74
CA VAL A 1107 2.03 -22.62 31.52
C VAL A 1107 1.02 -21.80 30.73
N LYS A 1108 0.37 -22.40 29.73
CA LYS A 1108 -0.69 -21.78 28.92
C LYS A 1108 -1.88 -21.33 29.77
N HIS A 1109 -2.28 -22.13 30.76
CA HIS A 1109 -3.42 -21.85 31.66
C HIS A 1109 -3.00 -21.35 33.04
N ARG A 1110 -1.73 -20.98 33.21
CA ARG A 1110 -1.13 -20.75 34.53
C ARG A 1110 -1.86 -19.70 35.36
N ALA A 1111 -2.27 -18.59 34.74
CA ALA A 1111 -2.94 -17.51 35.45
C ALA A 1111 -4.29 -17.97 36.05
N GLU A 1112 -5.09 -18.71 35.26
CA GLU A 1112 -6.35 -19.31 35.69
C GLU A 1112 -6.14 -20.34 36.81
N ILE A 1113 -5.13 -21.20 36.66
CA ILE A 1113 -4.79 -22.24 37.64
C ILE A 1113 -4.30 -21.61 38.96
N GLU A 1114 -3.44 -20.60 38.91
CA GLU A 1114 -2.99 -19.88 40.11
C GLU A 1114 -4.14 -19.14 40.80
N TYR A 1115 -5.09 -18.57 40.04
CA TYR A 1115 -6.29 -17.94 40.58
C TYR A 1115 -7.18 -18.94 41.32
N LEU A 1116 -7.48 -20.09 40.72
CA LEU A 1116 -8.31 -21.13 41.33
C LEU A 1116 -7.65 -21.68 42.60
N ALA A 1117 -6.32 -21.84 42.60
CA ALA A 1117 -5.59 -22.24 43.79
C ALA A 1117 -5.75 -21.22 44.93
N ILE A 1118 -5.64 -19.92 44.64
CA ILE A 1118 -5.84 -18.84 45.64
C ILE A 1118 -7.28 -18.81 46.13
N ALA A 1119 -8.26 -18.95 45.22
CA ALA A 1119 -9.68 -18.97 45.57
C ALA A 1119 -10.02 -20.16 46.48
N LYS A 1120 -9.39 -21.32 46.25
CA LYS A 1120 -9.55 -22.52 47.08
C LYS A 1120 -8.85 -22.37 48.44
N MET A 1121 -7.67 -21.75 48.48
CA MET A 1121 -6.99 -21.37 49.72
C MET A 1121 -7.82 -20.43 50.60
N GLN A 1122 -8.49 -19.45 49.99
CA GLN A 1122 -9.36 -18.50 50.69
C GLN A 1122 -10.60 -19.14 51.31
N ARG A 1123 -10.98 -20.34 50.89
CA ARG A 1123 -12.14 -21.09 51.39
C ARG A 1123 -11.77 -22.18 52.40
N GLU A 1124 -10.48 -22.33 52.75
CA GLU A 1124 -9.94 -23.32 53.70
C GLU A 1124 -10.28 -24.79 53.38
N GLU A 1125 -10.56 -25.12 52.11
CA GLU A 1125 -10.82 -26.50 51.69
C GLU A 1125 -9.50 -27.28 51.52
N HIS A 1126 -9.07 -27.95 52.57
CA HIS A 1126 -7.85 -28.77 52.57
C HIS A 1126 -8.12 -30.20 52.11
N SER A 1127 -7.30 -30.70 51.19
CA SER A 1127 -7.15 -32.15 50.94
C SER A 1127 -6.00 -32.73 51.77
N ASP A 1128 -5.99 -34.04 51.99
CA ASP A 1128 -4.91 -34.78 52.69
C ASP A 1128 -3.52 -34.62 52.02
N HIS A 1129 -3.46 -34.01 50.84
CA HIS A 1129 -2.24 -33.79 50.04
C HIS A 1129 -1.91 -32.31 49.79
N GLY A 1130 -2.58 -31.38 50.48
CA GLY A 1130 -2.42 -29.92 50.29
C GLY A 1130 -3.44 -29.31 49.33
N PHE A 1131 -3.12 -28.17 48.71
CA PHE A 1131 -4.01 -27.48 47.77
C PHE A 1131 -3.89 -28.11 46.37
N VAL A 1132 -4.85 -28.97 46.04
CA VAL A 1132 -4.91 -29.69 44.75
C VAL A 1132 -6.09 -29.19 43.93
N LEU A 1133 -5.81 -28.84 42.67
CA LEU A 1133 -6.80 -28.50 41.66
C LEU A 1133 -7.09 -29.71 40.77
N THR A 1134 -8.36 -30.04 40.62
CA THR A 1134 -8.87 -31.15 39.83
C THR A 1134 -9.68 -30.63 38.64
N THR A 1135 -10.19 -31.56 37.81
CA THR A 1135 -10.99 -31.21 36.63
C THR A 1135 -12.24 -30.41 37.01
N GLU A 1136 -12.87 -30.72 38.15
CA GLU A 1136 -14.02 -29.99 38.67
C GLU A 1136 -13.67 -28.54 39.05
N ASP A 1137 -12.44 -28.28 39.51
CA ASP A 1137 -12.04 -26.91 39.86
C ASP A 1137 -11.83 -26.03 38.61
N LEU A 1138 -11.37 -26.60 37.50
CA LEU A 1138 -11.16 -25.88 36.23
C LEU A 1138 -12.43 -25.76 35.39
N ASN A 1139 -13.40 -26.64 35.61
CA ASN A 1139 -14.69 -26.66 34.94
C ASN A 1139 -15.83 -26.74 36.00
N PRO A 1140 -16.02 -25.66 36.79
CA PRO A 1140 -16.98 -25.63 37.89
C PRO A 1140 -18.46 -25.66 37.46
#